data_AF-A0A418KSU8-F1
#
_entry.id   AF-A0A418KSU8-F1
#
_cell.length_a   1.000
_cell.length_b   1.000
_cell.length_c   1.000
_cell.angle_alpha   90.00
_cell.angle_beta   90.00
_cell.angle_gamma   90.00
#
_symmetry.space_group_name_H-M   'P 1'
#
loop_
_entity.id
_entity.type
_entity.pdbx_description
1 polymer ?
#
loop_
_entity_poly.entity_id
_entity_poly.type
_entity_poly.pdbx_seq_one_letter_code
_entity_poly.pdbx_strand_id
1 'polypeptide(L)'
;MDRQPGRQLRPVDGDPQERAAEGRRCRRRRHRGRRGRGSRGGAAGMTFSSVSVTGLEDLVAKLQIALREIDDFIGFTTERSVRADMNRLDVTSAGFQDLEIVYEWVDSALQETQRRLGLARAMQRQHPNAPMVRIEENEVTDLDPALAERQGRDLAIRFEQAGGVDGDFAALMQEFEALAYDPDAMAGFYAELGPEMAARFAAALGMPESGVGENAQRYLELMSIGLGSALMDATPPDGLGAFQNEFGEATDDPKVAWGRLALLQYGDFSGSRAFAERTVNGTALDAFVAGGHEPGNIAAQSLTSDRTSVGLPSDIAALAFRTLSRDPELSRLVFQTHDMEQLVDQVDLTGMSPPDRHDVPEMFGLAIEAGVGADGDPPRTEHSPEENLLAFQFISAVGRHKELPPTLGNSLARIGAAYVDEIVAGSYIDGGERPGRREPSMTGAPPDFPADAGLSPSFYLSPDVVYRFMAGFQDTLETAKPFDDAMGRLMDEQLDAAMQADWATNPPGTRTQDLLRLFGATASLNFEARRRHAADWDATERGIRQAFTDFYTGGAGLIPTNAALHVPYWLFQLIGGKLLGNWVDDVHTEEGVVAENIEAKHMQWYLIAERLVRNGVGAEALASLPPELRTEDGLLRPMEEIFGDTALADEFYDWVNAQSGYPANPLNEGVDAGQQAWNDGAMEAQDWVAYLEPEPEN
;
A
#
# COMPACT_ATOMS: atom_id res chain seq x y z
N MET A 1 -12.54 29.21 43.05
CA MET A 1 -12.77 30.54 42.47
C MET A 1 -11.93 30.58 41.20
N ASP A 2 -12.44 30.54 39.98
CA ASP A 2 -13.78 30.71 39.44
C ASP A 2 -13.98 29.76 38.24
N ARG A 3 -15.16 29.14 38.17
CA ARG A 3 -15.63 28.33 37.02
C ARG A 3 -16.63 29.17 36.23
N GLN A 4 -16.44 29.31 34.92
CA GLN A 4 -17.48 29.78 34.01
C GLN A 4 -18.27 28.59 33.42
N PRO A 5 -19.59 28.72 33.18
CA PRO A 5 -20.45 27.58 32.82
C PRO A 5 -20.87 27.53 31.33
N GLY A 6 -20.90 26.29 30.82
CA GLY A 6 -22.01 25.64 30.12
C GLY A 6 -22.79 26.38 29.03
N ARG A 7 -22.57 26.00 27.77
CA ARG A 7 -23.43 26.32 26.61
C ARG A 7 -24.39 25.16 26.37
N GLN A 8 -25.69 25.45 26.42
CA GLN A 8 -26.79 24.50 26.17
C GLN A 8 -27.01 24.26 24.66
N LEU A 9 -27.15 23.00 24.28
CA LEU A 9 -27.64 22.54 22.98
C LEU A 9 -29.18 22.52 22.97
N ARG A 10 -29.79 23.05 21.90
CA ARG A 10 -31.22 22.88 21.57
C ARG A 10 -31.36 21.76 20.53
N PRO A 11 -32.37 20.87 20.63
CA PRO A 11 -32.73 19.97 19.55
C PRO A 11 -33.69 20.68 18.56
N VAL A 12 -33.54 20.38 17.27
CA VAL A 12 -34.47 20.74 16.21
C VAL A 12 -35.24 19.48 15.85
N ASP A 13 -36.54 19.49 16.14
CA ASP A 13 -37.52 18.53 15.65
C ASP A 13 -37.75 18.71 14.15
N GLY A 14 -37.85 17.60 13.41
CA GLY A 14 -38.31 17.60 12.03
C GLY A 14 -38.48 16.20 11.48
N ASP A 15 -39.71 15.71 11.47
CA ASP A 15 -40.15 14.53 10.72
C ASP A 15 -41.65 14.73 10.35
N PRO A 16 -42.26 13.92 9.45
CA PRO A 16 -42.18 14.03 8.00
C PRO A 16 -43.58 14.11 7.35
N GLN A 17 -43.61 13.98 6.01
CA GLN A 17 -44.75 13.83 5.06
C GLN A 17 -44.76 15.01 4.06
N GLU A 18 -44.77 14.80 2.75
CA GLU A 18 -45.80 14.06 2.02
C GLU A 18 -45.38 13.90 0.55
N ARG A 19 -45.81 12.80 -0.09
CA ARG A 19 -46.22 12.62 -1.50
C ARG A 19 -45.46 11.58 -2.33
N ALA A 20 -46.05 10.38 -2.29
CA ALA A 20 -46.05 9.45 -3.39
C ALA A 20 -47.21 9.74 -4.37
N ALA A 21 -47.00 9.28 -5.61
CA ALA A 21 -47.97 8.62 -6.49
C ALA A 21 -48.42 9.31 -7.79
N GLU A 22 -48.63 8.41 -8.76
CA GLU A 22 -49.28 8.52 -10.06
C GLU A 22 -48.41 8.98 -11.24
N GLY A 23 -48.39 8.31 -12.39
CA GLY A 23 -49.26 7.24 -12.87
C GLY A 23 -49.12 7.14 -14.39
N ARG A 24 -48.91 5.90 -14.86
CA ARG A 24 -48.79 5.49 -16.26
C ARG A 24 -49.96 6.01 -17.11
N ARG A 25 -49.70 6.43 -18.36
CA ARG A 25 -50.67 6.30 -19.46
C ARG A 25 -50.02 6.26 -20.84
N CYS A 26 -50.04 5.07 -21.42
CA CYS A 26 -49.97 4.81 -22.85
C CYS A 26 -51.13 5.48 -23.60
N ARG A 27 -50.85 6.14 -24.74
CA ARG A 27 -51.83 6.24 -25.84
C ARG A 27 -51.16 6.44 -27.20
N ARG A 28 -51.25 5.40 -28.03
CA ARG A 28 -51.08 5.43 -29.50
C ARG A 28 -52.10 6.39 -30.14
N ARG A 29 -51.67 7.18 -31.12
CA ARG A 29 -52.50 7.54 -32.29
C ARG A 29 -51.63 7.85 -33.52
N ARG A 30 -51.90 7.14 -34.61
CA ARG A 30 -51.41 7.38 -35.98
C ARG A 30 -52.16 8.56 -36.61
N HIS A 31 -51.50 9.40 -37.40
CA HIS A 31 -51.60 9.50 -38.89
C HIS A 31 -51.25 10.90 -39.45
N ARG A 32 -50.47 10.86 -40.56
CA ARG A 32 -50.48 11.76 -41.74
C ARG A 32 -50.00 13.22 -41.59
N GLY A 33 -48.74 13.42 -41.97
CA GLY A 33 -48.35 14.03 -43.26
C GLY A 33 -48.73 15.49 -43.53
N ARG A 34 -47.72 16.37 -43.54
CA ARG A 34 -47.71 17.54 -44.44
C ARG A 34 -46.27 17.99 -44.71
N ARG A 35 -45.90 18.03 -46.00
CA ARG A 35 -44.68 18.64 -46.52
C ARG A 35 -44.71 20.14 -46.21
N GLY A 36 -43.62 20.66 -45.64
CA GLY A 36 -43.35 22.07 -45.49
C GLY A 36 -41.85 22.29 -45.60
N ARG A 37 -41.42 22.78 -46.76
CA ARG A 37 -40.04 23.17 -47.08
C ARG A 37 -39.82 24.54 -46.46
N GLY A 38 -38.93 24.65 -45.48
CA GLY A 38 -38.55 25.89 -44.82
C GLY A 38 -37.07 25.85 -44.46
N SER A 39 -36.27 26.59 -45.23
CA SER A 39 -34.86 26.84 -45.00
C SER A 39 -34.68 27.84 -43.85
N ARG A 40 -33.78 27.54 -42.89
CA ARG A 40 -32.76 28.44 -42.29
C ARG A 40 -32.42 28.04 -40.85
N GLY A 41 -31.12 28.03 -40.55
CA GLY A 41 -30.56 28.00 -39.19
C GLY A 41 -29.79 26.72 -38.88
N GLY A 42 -28.61 26.53 -39.47
CA GLY A 42 -27.68 25.50 -39.01
C GLY A 42 -27.14 25.92 -37.64
N ALA A 43 -27.71 25.35 -36.56
CA ALA A 43 -26.96 25.17 -35.34
C ALA A 43 -25.94 24.06 -35.65
N ALA A 44 -24.64 24.37 -35.55
CA ALA A 44 -23.61 23.33 -35.51
C ALA A 44 -23.98 22.42 -34.34
N GLY A 45 -24.43 21.20 -34.63
CA GLY A 45 -24.73 20.23 -33.60
C GLY A 45 -23.41 19.82 -32.97
N MET A 46 -23.26 20.02 -31.66
CA MET A 46 -22.15 19.44 -30.91
C MET A 46 -22.15 17.92 -31.14
N THR A 47 -21.10 17.43 -31.79
CA THR A 47 -20.88 16.01 -32.04
C THR A 47 -20.05 15.43 -30.90
N PHE A 48 -20.44 14.26 -30.40
CA PHE A 48 -19.76 13.61 -29.29
C PHE A 48 -19.48 12.17 -29.65
N SER A 49 -18.30 11.69 -29.28
CA SER A 49 -17.96 10.27 -29.34
C SER A 49 -17.83 9.71 -27.93
N SER A 50 -18.47 8.56 -27.70
CA SER A 50 -18.21 7.75 -26.52
C SER A 50 -17.10 6.77 -26.84
N VAL A 51 -15.98 6.88 -26.14
CA VAL A 51 -14.78 6.10 -26.45
C VAL A 51 -14.28 5.36 -25.23
N SER A 52 -13.79 4.14 -25.43
CA SER A 52 -13.05 3.37 -24.42
C SER A 52 -11.57 3.71 -24.55
N VAL A 53 -10.92 4.10 -23.44
CA VAL A 53 -9.48 4.38 -23.41
C VAL A 53 -8.69 3.14 -23.85
N THR A 54 -8.98 1.98 -23.26
CA THR A 54 -8.35 0.70 -23.64
C THR A 54 -8.56 0.35 -25.12
N GLY A 55 -9.74 0.67 -25.67
CA GLY A 55 -10.02 0.47 -27.10
C GLY A 55 -9.21 1.39 -28.01
N LEU A 56 -8.96 2.64 -27.60
CA LEU A 56 -8.08 3.56 -28.33
C LEU A 56 -6.61 3.17 -28.20
N GLU A 57 -6.15 2.70 -27.04
CA GLU A 57 -4.78 2.22 -26.86
C GLU A 57 -4.45 1.07 -27.81
N ASP A 58 -5.35 0.09 -27.92
CA ASP A 58 -5.23 -1.03 -28.87
C ASP A 58 -5.23 -0.52 -30.32
N LEU A 59 -6.05 0.48 -30.65
CA LEU A 59 -6.09 1.08 -31.98
C LEU A 59 -4.80 1.84 -32.33
N VAL A 60 -4.27 2.65 -31.41
CA VAL A 60 -2.99 3.35 -31.57
C VAL A 60 -1.86 2.35 -31.77
N ALA A 61 -1.78 1.31 -30.95
CA ALA A 61 -0.77 0.27 -31.08
C ALA A 61 -0.84 -0.42 -32.46
N LYS A 62 -2.04 -0.73 -32.95
CA LYS A 62 -2.24 -1.33 -34.28
C LYS A 62 -1.85 -0.38 -35.42
N LEU A 63 -2.17 0.90 -35.32
CA LEU A 63 -1.79 1.90 -36.31
C LEU A 63 -0.27 2.12 -36.33
N GLN A 64 0.41 2.12 -35.18
CA GLN A 64 1.88 2.18 -35.10
C GLN A 64 2.54 0.95 -35.72
N ILE A 65 2.01 -0.25 -35.48
CA ILE A 65 2.48 -1.49 -36.12
C ILE A 65 2.30 -1.39 -37.64
N ALA A 66 1.12 -0.96 -38.10
CA ALA A 66 0.83 -0.81 -39.52
C ALA A 66 1.75 0.22 -40.20
N LEU A 67 2.00 1.37 -39.55
CA LEU A 67 2.90 2.40 -40.05
C LEU A 67 4.33 1.85 -40.19
N ARG A 68 4.84 1.15 -39.16
CA ARG A 68 6.17 0.51 -39.20
C ARG A 68 6.29 -0.52 -40.32
N GLU A 69 5.27 -1.37 -40.51
CA GLU A 69 5.26 -2.36 -41.59
C GLU A 69 5.26 -1.71 -42.98
N ILE A 70 4.52 -0.60 -43.15
CA ILE A 70 4.51 0.17 -44.41
C ILE A 70 5.86 0.87 -44.62
N ASP A 71 6.46 1.45 -43.57
CA ASP A 71 7.77 2.10 -43.62
C ASP A 71 8.89 1.13 -44.03
N ASP A 72 8.91 -0.05 -43.43
CA ASP A 72 9.87 -1.11 -43.76
C ASP A 72 9.66 -1.60 -45.21
N PHE A 73 8.41 -1.63 -45.68
CA PHE A 73 8.07 -2.04 -47.04
C PHE A 73 8.44 -1.00 -48.10
N ILE A 74 8.16 0.29 -47.85
CA ILE A 74 8.41 1.41 -48.78
C ILE A 74 9.88 1.85 -48.72
N GLY A 75 10.54 1.72 -47.58
CA GLY A 75 11.97 2.00 -47.40
C GLY A 75 12.30 3.33 -46.77
N PHE A 76 11.44 3.85 -45.89
CA PHE A 76 11.74 5.09 -45.17
C PHE A 76 12.78 4.88 -44.05
N THR A 77 12.90 3.65 -43.51
CA THR A 77 13.71 3.33 -42.32
C THR A 77 14.98 2.51 -42.61
N THR A 78 15.07 1.82 -43.76
CA THR A 78 16.19 0.89 -44.07
C THR A 78 16.70 1.02 -45.51
N GLU A 79 18.02 0.81 -45.72
CA GLU A 79 18.68 0.89 -47.05
C GLU A 79 18.27 -0.23 -48.04
N ARG A 80 17.43 -1.19 -47.62
CA ARG A 80 16.90 -2.27 -48.47
C ARG A 80 15.39 -2.35 -48.32
N SER A 81 14.67 -1.73 -49.25
CA SER A 81 13.22 -1.85 -49.34
C SER A 81 12.78 -2.61 -50.57
N VAL A 82 11.57 -3.17 -50.52
CA VAL A 82 10.94 -3.81 -51.67
C VAL A 82 10.83 -2.81 -52.83
N ARG A 83 10.63 -1.52 -52.53
CA ARG A 83 10.67 -0.44 -53.53
C ARG A 83 12.05 -0.30 -54.17
N ALA A 84 13.11 -0.29 -53.38
CA ALA A 84 14.48 -0.20 -53.89
C ALA A 84 14.86 -1.44 -54.73
N ASP A 85 14.43 -2.63 -54.32
CA ASP A 85 14.66 -3.88 -55.04
C ASP A 85 13.82 -3.97 -56.32
N MET A 86 12.57 -3.52 -56.31
CA MET A 86 11.71 -3.46 -57.50
C MET A 86 12.19 -2.42 -58.52
N ASN A 87 12.65 -1.25 -58.06
CA ASN A 87 13.28 -0.25 -58.90
C ASN A 87 14.59 -0.78 -59.53
N ARG A 88 15.38 -1.58 -58.80
CA ARG A 88 16.56 -2.28 -59.35
C ARG A 88 16.21 -3.32 -60.42
N LEU A 89 14.99 -3.84 -60.40
CA LEU A 89 14.49 -4.84 -61.35
C LEU A 89 13.65 -4.23 -62.49
N ASP A 90 13.66 -2.90 -62.67
CA ASP A 90 12.88 -2.17 -63.68
C ASP A 90 11.35 -2.43 -63.62
N VAL A 91 10.83 -2.80 -62.44
CA VAL A 91 9.38 -2.98 -62.23
C VAL A 91 8.73 -1.65 -61.87
N THR A 92 7.66 -1.29 -62.58
CA THR A 92 7.00 0.03 -62.44
C THR A 92 6.47 0.27 -61.05
N SER A 93 6.77 1.44 -60.48
CA SER A 93 6.43 1.82 -59.11
C SER A 93 5.02 2.42 -58.93
N ALA A 94 4.14 2.34 -59.94
CA ALA A 94 2.80 2.95 -59.89
C ALA A 94 1.94 2.43 -58.73
N GLY A 95 2.07 1.14 -58.35
CA GLY A 95 1.37 0.58 -57.19
C GLY A 95 1.87 1.10 -55.83
N PHE A 96 3.03 1.75 -55.78
CA PHE A 96 3.52 2.39 -54.54
C PHE A 96 2.87 3.75 -54.30
N GLN A 97 2.25 4.38 -55.30
CA GLN A 97 1.51 5.63 -55.11
C GLN A 97 0.25 5.40 -54.27
N ASP A 98 -0.44 4.27 -54.49
CA ASP A 98 -1.58 3.87 -53.66
C ASP A 98 -1.14 3.56 -52.22
N LEU A 99 0.06 2.99 -52.04
CA LEU A 99 0.65 2.75 -50.72
C LEU A 99 1.11 4.04 -50.03
N GLU A 100 1.60 5.04 -50.76
CA GLU A 100 1.90 6.37 -50.21
C GLU A 100 0.63 7.08 -49.73
N ILE A 101 -0.48 6.97 -50.47
CA ILE A 101 -1.78 7.50 -50.04
C ILE A 101 -2.28 6.78 -48.77
N VAL A 102 -2.12 5.46 -48.69
CA VAL A 102 -2.45 4.68 -47.49
C VAL A 102 -1.53 5.07 -46.33
N TYR A 103 -0.23 5.27 -46.59
CA TYR A 103 0.72 5.73 -45.59
C TYR A 103 0.33 7.10 -45.01
N GLU A 104 0.08 8.10 -45.87
CA GLU A 104 -0.37 9.43 -45.44
C GLU A 104 -1.68 9.36 -44.65
N TRP A 105 -2.59 8.47 -45.04
CA TRP A 105 -3.83 8.24 -44.30
C TRP A 105 -3.58 7.58 -42.94
N VAL A 106 -2.72 6.54 -42.86
CA VAL A 106 -2.39 5.87 -41.60
C VAL A 106 -1.67 6.82 -40.65
N ASP A 107 -0.73 7.63 -41.14
CA ASP A 107 0.00 8.63 -40.35
C ASP A 107 -0.95 9.69 -39.79
N SER A 108 -1.80 10.27 -40.65
CA SER A 108 -2.82 11.24 -40.22
C SER A 108 -3.84 10.64 -39.23
N ALA A 109 -4.31 9.42 -39.49
CA ALA A 109 -5.24 8.72 -38.60
C ALA A 109 -4.59 8.34 -37.27
N LEU A 110 -3.29 8.01 -37.27
CA LEU A 110 -2.53 7.72 -36.06
C LEU A 110 -2.45 8.96 -35.17
N GLN A 111 -2.06 10.12 -35.72
CA GLN A 111 -1.99 11.39 -34.98
C GLN A 111 -3.36 11.76 -34.39
N GLU A 112 -4.43 11.68 -35.18
CA GLU A 112 -5.79 11.98 -34.71
C GLU A 112 -6.25 11.01 -33.61
N THR A 113 -5.88 9.72 -33.72
CA THR A 113 -6.22 8.70 -32.72
C THR A 113 -5.40 8.86 -31.44
N GLN A 114 -4.12 9.21 -31.54
CA GLN A 114 -3.26 9.51 -30.40
C GLN A 114 -3.77 10.72 -29.62
N ARG A 115 -4.20 11.77 -30.32
CA ARG A 115 -4.84 12.92 -29.69
C ARG A 115 -6.14 12.56 -28.99
N ARG A 116 -7.03 11.79 -29.66
CA ARG A 116 -8.24 11.26 -29.02
C ARG A 116 -7.92 10.43 -27.79
N LEU A 117 -6.85 9.64 -27.81
CA LEU A 117 -6.40 8.86 -26.66
C LEU A 117 -5.94 9.75 -25.50
N GLY A 118 -5.14 10.79 -25.77
CA GLY A 118 -4.73 11.78 -24.77
C GLY A 118 -5.94 12.43 -24.08
N LEU A 119 -6.88 12.95 -24.87
CA LEU A 119 -8.13 13.55 -24.37
C LEU A 119 -9.01 12.52 -23.62
N ALA A 120 -9.08 11.29 -24.13
CA ALA A 120 -9.85 10.23 -23.50
C ALA A 120 -9.29 9.87 -22.11
N ARG A 121 -7.96 9.73 -21.98
CA ARG A 121 -7.27 9.48 -20.72
C ARG A 121 -7.53 10.60 -19.72
N ALA A 122 -7.40 11.85 -20.16
CA ALA A 122 -7.72 13.03 -19.37
C ALA A 122 -9.16 13.00 -18.82
N MET A 123 -10.15 12.72 -19.67
CA MET A 123 -11.56 12.67 -19.26
C MET A 123 -11.90 11.45 -18.38
N GLN A 124 -11.27 10.30 -18.59
CA GLN A 124 -11.51 9.10 -17.78
C GLN A 124 -11.12 9.35 -16.33
N ARG A 125 -10.12 10.20 -16.10
CA ARG A 125 -9.66 10.55 -14.77
C ARG A 125 -10.61 11.47 -14.02
N GLN A 126 -11.38 12.32 -14.73
CA GLN A 126 -12.47 13.10 -14.12
C GLN A 126 -13.64 12.19 -13.70
N HIS A 127 -13.75 11.02 -14.32
CA HIS A 127 -14.80 10.03 -14.07
C HIS A 127 -14.22 8.61 -14.03
N PRO A 128 -13.43 8.25 -13.00
CA PRO A 128 -12.64 6.99 -12.99
C PRO A 128 -13.50 5.73 -13.09
N ASN A 129 -14.77 5.81 -12.69
CA ASN A 129 -15.73 4.72 -12.78
C ASN A 129 -16.51 4.70 -14.11
N ALA A 130 -16.22 5.59 -15.06
CA ALA A 130 -16.87 5.63 -16.35
C ALA A 130 -16.19 4.64 -17.32
N PRO A 131 -16.90 3.60 -17.80
CA PRO A 131 -16.35 2.62 -18.74
C PRO A 131 -16.09 3.21 -20.14
N MET A 132 -16.69 4.37 -20.44
CA MET A 132 -16.46 5.14 -21.65
C MET A 132 -16.46 6.63 -21.31
N VAL A 133 -15.60 7.38 -21.98
CA VAL A 133 -15.49 8.83 -21.87
C VAL A 133 -16.14 9.50 -23.06
N ARG A 134 -16.69 10.69 -22.84
CA ARG A 134 -17.40 11.44 -23.86
C ARG A 134 -16.52 12.57 -24.34
N ILE A 135 -15.92 12.39 -25.51
CA ILE A 135 -15.09 13.41 -26.14
C ILE A 135 -16.01 14.30 -26.98
N GLU A 136 -15.88 15.62 -26.82
CA GLU A 136 -16.48 16.58 -27.74
C GLU A 136 -15.66 16.54 -29.04
N GLU A 137 -16.22 15.97 -30.11
CA GLU A 137 -15.47 15.82 -31.38
C GLU A 137 -15.09 17.18 -31.96
N ASN A 138 -15.84 18.23 -31.64
CA ASN A 138 -15.52 19.58 -32.05
C ASN A 138 -14.19 20.07 -31.45
N GLU A 139 -13.84 19.67 -30.22
CA GLU A 139 -12.54 20.00 -29.60
C GLU A 139 -11.39 19.21 -30.25
N VAL A 140 -11.67 18.00 -30.75
CA VAL A 140 -10.71 17.17 -31.50
C VAL A 140 -10.50 17.69 -32.93
N THR A 141 -11.56 18.19 -33.59
CA THR A 141 -11.50 18.64 -34.99
C THR A 141 -11.17 20.12 -35.18
N ASP A 142 -11.42 21.00 -34.20
CA ASP A 142 -11.30 22.45 -34.38
C ASP A 142 -9.92 23.03 -33.98
N LEU A 143 -9.09 22.31 -33.24
CA LEU A 143 -7.71 22.70 -32.97
C LEU A 143 -6.79 21.90 -33.87
N ASP A 144 -6.03 22.54 -34.74
CA ASP A 144 -4.86 21.93 -35.38
C ASP A 144 -3.79 21.69 -34.28
N PRO A 145 -3.11 20.53 -34.18
CA PRO A 145 -2.02 20.32 -33.21
C PRO A 145 -1.02 21.48 -33.19
N ALA A 146 -0.66 22.01 -34.36
CA ALA A 146 0.23 23.16 -34.47
C ALA A 146 -0.38 24.47 -33.94
N LEU A 147 -1.71 24.60 -33.91
CA LEU A 147 -2.41 25.72 -33.27
C LEU A 147 -2.46 25.55 -31.74
N ALA A 148 -2.74 24.33 -31.26
CA ALA A 148 -2.73 24.01 -29.83
C ALA A 148 -1.34 24.25 -29.22
N GLU A 149 -0.28 23.74 -29.85
CA GLU A 149 1.11 23.99 -29.45
C GLU A 149 1.41 25.50 -29.37
N ARG A 150 1.03 26.26 -30.42
CA ARG A 150 1.20 27.73 -30.44
C ARG A 150 0.47 28.43 -29.30
N GLN A 151 -0.75 28.01 -28.98
CA GLN A 151 -1.50 28.54 -27.85
C GLN A 151 -0.80 28.25 -26.52
N GLY A 152 -0.24 27.05 -26.38
CA GLY A 152 0.61 26.68 -25.24
C GLY A 152 1.83 27.58 -25.08
N ARG A 153 2.59 27.77 -26.16
CA ARG A 153 3.77 28.66 -26.18
C ARG A 153 3.41 30.11 -25.84
N ASP A 154 2.36 30.64 -26.48
CA ASP A 154 1.88 32.00 -26.22
C ASP A 154 1.41 32.18 -24.77
N LEU A 155 0.85 31.13 -24.15
CA LEU A 155 0.51 31.13 -22.73
C LEU A 155 1.76 31.11 -21.85
N ALA A 156 2.77 30.29 -22.16
CA ALA A 156 4.03 30.23 -21.42
C ALA A 156 4.76 31.59 -21.40
N ILE A 157 4.83 32.26 -22.56
CA ILE A 157 5.41 33.62 -22.68
C ILE A 157 4.69 34.60 -21.76
N ARG A 158 3.36 34.49 -21.60
CA ARG A 158 2.60 35.36 -20.71
C ARG A 158 2.80 35.02 -19.23
N PHE A 159 2.99 33.75 -18.89
CA PHE A 159 3.43 33.35 -17.55
C PHE A 159 4.77 33.99 -17.20
N GLU A 160 5.76 33.89 -18.10
CA GLU A 160 7.06 34.53 -17.89
C GLU A 160 6.96 36.05 -17.73
N GLN A 161 6.16 36.71 -18.57
CA GLN A 161 5.95 38.16 -18.51
C GLN A 161 5.25 38.60 -17.21
N ALA A 162 4.40 37.76 -16.63
CA ALA A 162 3.79 38.03 -15.33
C ALA A 162 4.84 38.03 -14.20
N GLY A 163 5.93 37.26 -14.36
CA GLY A 163 7.09 37.27 -13.47
C GLY A 163 6.85 36.73 -12.06
N GLY A 164 5.70 36.08 -11.81
CA GLY A 164 5.32 35.54 -10.51
C GLY A 164 3.85 35.13 -10.42
N VAL A 165 3.43 34.71 -9.22
CA VAL A 165 2.06 34.22 -8.92
C VAL A 165 1.10 35.33 -8.47
N ASP A 166 1.41 36.59 -8.77
CA ASP A 166 0.61 37.75 -8.36
C ASP A 166 -0.29 38.30 -9.48
N GLY A 167 -1.25 39.17 -9.12
CA GLY A 167 -2.02 39.98 -10.07
C GLY A 167 -2.86 39.15 -11.05
N ASP A 168 -2.51 39.19 -12.33
CA ASP A 168 -3.23 38.54 -13.44
C ASP A 168 -3.04 37.01 -13.49
N PHE A 169 -2.26 36.41 -12.57
CA PHE A 169 -1.99 34.97 -12.53
C PHE A 169 -3.28 34.11 -12.51
N ALA A 170 -4.33 34.54 -11.81
CA ALA A 170 -5.60 33.83 -11.79
C ALA A 170 -6.28 33.78 -13.18
N ALA A 171 -6.15 34.84 -13.98
CA ALA A 171 -6.67 34.86 -15.34
C ALA A 171 -5.86 33.93 -16.25
N LEU A 172 -4.53 33.93 -16.10
CA LEU A 172 -3.65 33.00 -16.81
C LEU A 172 -3.95 31.55 -16.46
N MET A 173 -4.23 31.24 -15.19
CA MET A 173 -4.62 29.89 -14.76
C MET A 173 -5.99 29.46 -15.31
N GLN A 174 -6.92 30.38 -15.53
CA GLN A 174 -8.18 30.07 -16.21
C GLN A 174 -7.96 29.65 -17.67
N GLU A 175 -7.04 30.32 -18.36
CA GLU A 175 -6.64 29.93 -19.71
C GLU A 175 -5.85 28.62 -19.71
N PHE A 176 -4.96 28.43 -18.73
CA PHE A 176 -4.22 27.18 -18.53
C PHE A 176 -5.17 26.00 -18.31
N GLU A 177 -6.19 26.16 -17.47
CA GLU A 177 -7.17 25.10 -17.19
C GLU A 177 -7.89 24.62 -18.45
N ALA A 178 -8.17 25.51 -19.40
CA ALA A 178 -8.77 25.15 -20.68
C ALA A 178 -7.85 24.30 -21.57
N LEU A 179 -6.54 24.36 -21.35
CA LEU A 179 -5.53 23.66 -22.16
C LEU A 179 -4.83 22.51 -21.40
N ALA A 180 -4.97 22.42 -20.07
CA ALA A 180 -4.21 21.51 -19.19
C ALA A 180 -4.31 20.02 -19.57
N TYR A 181 -5.33 19.64 -20.34
CA TYR A 181 -5.58 18.26 -20.76
C TYR A 181 -5.27 18.02 -22.26
N ASP A 182 -4.83 19.04 -22.99
CA ASP A 182 -4.43 18.93 -24.39
C ASP A 182 -2.90 18.68 -24.46
N PRO A 183 -2.45 17.50 -24.92
CA PRO A 183 -1.02 17.16 -24.96
C PRO A 183 -0.20 18.11 -25.81
N ASP A 184 -0.70 18.50 -27.00
CA ASP A 184 0.01 19.36 -27.94
C ASP A 184 0.20 20.77 -27.34
N ALA A 185 -0.85 21.32 -26.73
CA ALA A 185 -0.79 22.62 -26.06
C ALA A 185 0.17 22.60 -24.86
N MET A 186 0.09 21.58 -24.01
CA MET A 186 0.95 21.50 -22.83
C MET A 186 2.41 21.21 -23.19
N ALA A 187 2.66 20.40 -24.22
CA ALA A 187 3.99 20.19 -24.76
C ALA A 187 4.62 21.50 -25.24
N GLY A 188 3.87 22.32 -25.99
CA GLY A 188 4.29 23.67 -26.37
C GLY A 188 4.52 24.59 -25.17
N PHE A 189 3.63 24.56 -24.16
CA PHE A 189 3.77 25.36 -22.95
C PHE A 189 5.05 25.04 -22.17
N TYR A 190 5.32 23.77 -21.86
CA TYR A 190 6.50 23.37 -21.08
C TYR A 190 7.81 23.50 -21.87
N ALA A 191 7.77 23.25 -23.19
CA ALA A 191 8.93 23.46 -24.05
C ALA A 191 9.37 24.94 -24.09
N GLU A 192 8.42 25.87 -24.07
CA GLU A 192 8.69 27.30 -24.08
C GLU A 192 9.04 27.84 -22.68
N LEU A 193 8.30 27.44 -21.64
CA LEU A 193 8.50 27.92 -20.26
C LEU A 193 9.85 27.47 -19.67
N GLY A 194 10.29 26.27 -20.04
CA GLY A 194 11.51 25.67 -19.52
C GLY A 194 11.37 25.07 -18.10
N PRO A 195 12.31 24.19 -17.71
CA PRO A 195 12.21 23.38 -16.50
C PRO A 195 12.35 24.18 -15.21
N GLU A 196 13.25 25.15 -15.18
CA GLU A 196 13.50 25.96 -13.98
C GLU A 196 12.29 26.84 -13.64
N MET A 197 11.74 27.54 -14.64
CA MET A 197 10.61 28.45 -14.42
C MET A 197 9.35 27.68 -14.05
N ALA A 198 9.08 26.53 -14.70
CA ALA A 198 7.99 25.63 -14.31
C ALA A 198 8.07 25.23 -12.83
N ALA A 199 9.26 24.82 -12.38
CA ALA A 199 9.50 24.47 -10.99
C ALA A 199 9.34 25.67 -10.04
N ARG A 200 9.86 26.84 -10.41
CA ARG A 200 9.73 28.07 -9.61
C ARG A 200 8.27 28.51 -9.45
N PHE A 201 7.43 28.37 -10.48
CA PHE A 201 6.00 28.64 -10.37
C PHE A 201 5.32 27.67 -9.40
N ALA A 202 5.59 26.37 -9.51
CA ALA A 202 5.05 25.38 -8.59
C ALA A 202 5.47 25.66 -7.13
N ALA A 203 6.75 25.97 -6.90
CA ALA A 203 7.25 26.36 -5.59
C ALA A 203 6.62 27.65 -5.08
N ALA A 204 6.44 28.65 -5.94
CA ALA A 204 5.76 29.89 -5.57
C ALA A 204 4.33 29.62 -5.10
N LEU A 205 3.59 28.71 -5.75
CA LEU A 205 2.25 28.30 -5.29
C LEU A 205 2.28 27.66 -3.90
N GLY A 206 3.32 26.90 -3.56
CA GLY A 206 3.51 26.26 -2.25
C GLY A 206 3.87 27.22 -1.11
N MET A 207 4.30 28.44 -1.41
CA MET A 207 4.63 29.45 -0.41
C MET A 207 3.35 30.02 0.25
N PRO A 208 3.32 30.18 1.58
CA PRO A 208 2.21 30.83 2.29
C PRO A 208 1.93 32.27 1.82
N GLU A 209 2.95 32.98 1.35
CA GLU A 209 2.88 34.38 0.92
C GLU A 209 2.56 34.55 -0.58
N SER A 210 2.16 33.47 -1.27
CA SER A 210 1.96 33.42 -2.73
C SER A 210 0.85 34.31 -3.29
N GLY A 211 0.00 34.92 -2.46
CA GLY A 211 -1.06 35.82 -2.91
C GLY A 211 -2.28 35.16 -3.57
N VAL A 212 -2.17 33.88 -3.99
CA VAL A 212 -3.26 33.13 -4.67
C VAL A 212 -4.28 32.49 -3.72
N GLY A 213 -4.00 32.47 -2.42
CA GLY A 213 -4.92 32.02 -1.38
C GLY A 213 -5.38 30.56 -1.54
N GLU A 214 -6.68 30.32 -1.35
CA GLU A 214 -7.29 28.98 -1.38
C GLU A 214 -7.14 28.25 -2.73
N ASN A 215 -6.82 28.96 -3.82
CA ASN A 215 -6.65 28.37 -5.14
C ASN A 215 -5.26 27.74 -5.37
N ALA A 216 -4.31 27.93 -4.44
CA ALA A 216 -2.92 27.46 -4.60
C ALA A 216 -2.84 25.96 -4.95
N GLN A 217 -3.57 25.13 -4.20
CA GLN A 217 -3.59 23.68 -4.42
C GLN A 217 -4.17 23.34 -5.80
N ARG A 218 -5.30 23.96 -6.17
CA ARG A 218 -5.94 23.73 -7.46
C ARG A 218 -5.03 24.10 -8.63
N TYR A 219 -4.31 25.21 -8.52
CA TYR A 219 -3.38 25.63 -9.57
C TYR A 219 -2.19 24.69 -9.68
N LEU A 220 -1.65 24.21 -8.57
CA LEU A 220 -0.58 23.22 -8.57
C LEU A 220 -1.05 21.89 -9.18
N GLU A 221 -2.26 21.43 -8.84
CA GLU A 221 -2.89 20.27 -9.45
C GLU A 221 -2.98 20.41 -10.97
N LEU A 222 -3.49 21.56 -11.44
CA LEU A 222 -3.58 21.85 -12.88
C LEU A 222 -2.22 21.83 -13.56
N MET A 223 -1.20 22.50 -13.00
CA MET A 223 0.14 22.47 -13.57
C MET A 223 0.72 21.05 -13.60
N SER A 224 0.56 20.28 -12.53
CA SER A 224 1.02 18.90 -12.49
C SER A 224 0.32 18.02 -13.54
N ILE A 225 -1.00 18.19 -13.71
CA ILE A 225 -1.78 17.54 -14.78
C ILE A 225 -1.27 17.98 -16.16
N GLY A 226 -1.05 19.27 -16.37
CA GLY A 226 -0.52 19.81 -17.61
C GLY A 226 0.82 19.21 -17.98
N LEU A 227 1.73 19.06 -17.01
CA LEU A 227 3.01 18.39 -17.22
C LEU A 227 2.81 16.92 -17.64
N GLY A 228 1.93 16.19 -16.96
CA GLY A 228 1.58 14.82 -17.36
C GLY A 228 1.05 14.75 -18.79
N SER A 229 0.14 15.67 -19.17
CA SER A 229 -0.41 15.77 -20.53
C SER A 229 0.68 16.07 -21.57
N ALA A 230 1.60 17.00 -21.28
CA ALA A 230 2.71 17.36 -22.17
C ALA A 230 3.59 16.14 -22.52
N LEU A 231 3.83 15.25 -21.55
CA LEU A 231 4.65 14.06 -21.74
C LEU A 231 3.95 12.94 -22.51
N MET A 232 2.64 13.08 -22.77
CA MET A 232 1.86 12.17 -23.61
C MET A 232 1.82 12.59 -25.08
N ASP A 233 2.40 13.74 -25.44
CA ASP A 233 2.48 14.18 -26.83
C ASP A 233 3.30 13.19 -27.68
N ALA A 234 2.71 12.72 -28.77
CA ALA A 234 3.31 11.77 -29.69
C ALA A 234 4.30 12.44 -30.66
N THR A 235 4.17 13.75 -30.87
CA THR A 235 4.99 14.57 -31.76
C THR A 235 5.55 15.76 -31.00
N PRO A 236 6.34 15.52 -29.95
CA PRO A 236 6.78 16.57 -29.03
C PRO A 236 7.53 17.69 -29.78
N PRO A 237 7.25 18.96 -29.46
CA PRO A 237 7.86 20.09 -30.15
C PRO A 237 9.34 20.24 -29.80
N ASP A 238 10.05 20.97 -30.66
CA ASP A 238 11.42 21.39 -30.39
C ASP A 238 11.49 22.12 -29.03
N GLY A 239 12.33 21.61 -28.14
CA GLY A 239 12.51 22.11 -26.76
C GLY A 239 12.01 21.15 -25.68
N LEU A 240 10.97 20.34 -25.93
CA LEU A 240 10.43 19.45 -24.89
C LEU A 240 11.43 18.35 -24.49
N GLY A 241 12.21 17.84 -25.44
CA GLY A 241 13.29 16.88 -25.13
C GLY A 241 14.39 17.49 -24.24
N ALA A 242 14.73 18.77 -24.45
CA ALA A 242 15.68 19.48 -23.59
C ALA A 242 15.08 19.70 -22.20
N PHE A 243 13.81 20.13 -22.14
CA PHE A 243 13.05 20.22 -20.89
C PHE A 243 13.08 18.91 -20.11
N GLN A 244 12.77 17.77 -20.73
CA GLN A 244 12.75 16.46 -20.06
C GLN A 244 14.13 16.05 -19.52
N ASN A 245 15.19 16.41 -20.22
CA ASN A 245 16.55 16.10 -19.79
C ASN A 245 16.95 16.97 -18.59
N GLU A 246 16.77 18.29 -18.70
CA GLU A 246 17.17 19.26 -17.68
C GLU A 246 16.29 19.24 -16.42
N PHE A 247 15.00 18.90 -16.55
CA PHE A 247 14.06 18.86 -15.41
C PHE A 247 14.48 17.84 -14.35
N GLY A 248 15.09 16.73 -14.77
CA GLY A 248 15.55 15.68 -13.85
C GLY A 248 16.98 15.82 -13.35
N GLU A 249 17.71 16.87 -13.73
CA GLU A 249 19.09 17.08 -13.29
C GLU A 249 19.19 17.54 -11.83
N ALA A 250 20.31 17.28 -11.17
CA ALA A 250 20.55 17.76 -9.82
C ALA A 250 20.51 19.30 -9.71
N THR A 251 20.05 19.80 -8.58
CA THR A 251 19.96 21.24 -8.30
C THR A 251 20.29 21.52 -6.84
N ASP A 252 20.88 22.69 -6.59
CA ASP A 252 21.16 23.21 -5.24
C ASP A 252 20.13 24.26 -4.80
N ASP A 253 19.11 24.56 -5.62
CA ASP A 253 18.04 25.53 -5.29
C ASP A 253 16.82 24.79 -4.69
N PRO A 254 16.51 24.98 -3.39
CA PRO A 254 15.38 24.31 -2.73
C PRO A 254 14.03 24.58 -3.39
N LYS A 255 13.85 25.76 -3.99
CA LYS A 255 12.59 26.09 -4.69
C LYS A 255 12.46 25.29 -5.97
N VAL A 256 13.55 25.15 -6.72
CA VAL A 256 13.54 24.34 -7.95
C VAL A 256 13.34 22.87 -7.60
N ALA A 257 14.03 22.37 -6.58
CA ALA A 257 13.90 20.98 -6.16
C ALA A 257 12.48 20.64 -5.69
N TRP A 258 11.95 21.41 -4.75
CA TRP A 258 10.59 21.23 -4.26
C TRP A 258 9.56 21.38 -5.39
N GLY A 259 9.71 22.39 -6.25
CA GLY A 259 8.81 22.66 -7.36
C GLY A 259 8.73 21.52 -8.38
N ARG A 260 9.87 20.88 -8.70
CA ARG A 260 9.91 19.72 -9.59
C ARG A 260 9.13 18.54 -9.02
N LEU A 261 9.36 18.21 -7.74
CA LEU A 261 8.65 17.13 -7.06
C LEU A 261 7.16 17.44 -6.86
N ALA A 262 6.81 18.71 -6.61
CA ALA A 262 5.44 19.17 -6.50
C ALA A 262 4.66 19.02 -7.82
N LEU A 263 5.33 19.23 -8.96
CA LEU A 263 4.75 19.00 -10.29
C LEU A 263 4.55 17.51 -10.62
N LEU A 264 5.14 16.58 -9.85
CA LEU A 264 4.88 15.15 -10.00
C LEU A 264 3.68 14.65 -9.16
N GLN A 265 3.07 15.52 -8.34
CA GLN A 265 2.10 15.07 -7.34
C GLN A 265 0.72 14.70 -7.89
N TYR A 266 0.26 15.26 -9.01
CA TYR A 266 -1.14 15.10 -9.45
C TYR A 266 -1.30 14.66 -10.91
N GLY A 267 -0.26 14.85 -11.73
CA GLY A 267 -0.18 14.39 -13.11
C GLY A 267 -0.03 12.88 -13.24
N ASP A 268 -0.15 12.40 -14.47
CA ASP A 268 0.10 11.00 -14.81
C ASP A 268 1.39 10.82 -15.56
N PHE A 269 2.25 10.03 -14.95
CA PHE A 269 3.58 9.72 -15.43
C PHE A 269 3.75 8.24 -15.73
N SER A 270 2.67 7.45 -15.74
CA SER A 270 2.72 6.00 -16.02
C SER A 270 3.29 5.69 -17.41
N GLY A 271 3.01 6.54 -18.41
CA GLY A 271 3.61 6.48 -19.75
C GLY A 271 5.03 7.05 -19.85
N SER A 272 5.52 7.68 -18.78
CA SER A 272 6.77 8.45 -18.75
C SER A 272 7.58 8.20 -17.47
N ARG A 273 7.54 6.96 -16.95
CA ARG A 273 8.16 6.63 -15.65
C ARG A 273 9.65 6.94 -15.57
N ALA A 274 10.40 6.76 -16.66
CA ALA A 274 11.81 7.11 -16.72
C ALA A 274 12.07 8.61 -16.47
N PHE A 275 11.13 9.48 -16.85
CA PHE A 275 11.20 10.91 -16.53
C PHE A 275 10.94 11.16 -15.04
N ALA A 276 9.91 10.53 -14.47
CA ALA A 276 9.60 10.66 -13.05
C ALA A 276 10.72 10.10 -12.16
N GLU A 277 11.25 8.93 -12.50
CA GLU A 277 12.40 8.28 -11.83
C GLU A 277 13.61 9.20 -11.82
N ARG A 278 14.04 9.68 -13.00
CA ARG A 278 15.16 10.61 -13.12
C ARG A 278 14.94 11.86 -12.27
N THR A 279 13.72 12.40 -12.28
CA THR A 279 13.39 13.61 -11.53
C THR A 279 13.47 13.37 -10.03
N VAL A 280 12.89 12.29 -9.51
CA VAL A 280 12.93 11.97 -8.09
C VAL A 280 14.37 11.72 -7.62
N ASN A 281 15.15 10.95 -8.39
CA ASN A 281 16.55 10.64 -8.06
C ASN A 281 17.43 11.88 -8.11
N GLY A 282 17.48 12.56 -9.26
CA GLY A 282 18.36 13.70 -9.45
C GLY A 282 18.00 14.89 -8.57
N THR A 283 16.72 15.09 -8.25
CA THR A 283 16.28 16.23 -7.44
C THR A 283 16.46 16.01 -5.94
N ALA A 284 16.34 14.78 -5.45
CA ALA A 284 16.30 14.51 -4.01
C ALA A 284 17.07 13.25 -3.62
N LEU A 285 16.75 12.07 -4.17
CA LEU A 285 17.20 10.81 -3.55
C LEU A 285 18.70 10.54 -3.72
N ASP A 286 19.30 10.92 -4.84
CA ASP A 286 20.76 10.79 -5.03
C ASP A 286 21.51 11.60 -3.97
N ALA A 287 21.02 12.82 -3.70
CA ALA A 287 21.57 13.69 -2.66
C ALA A 287 21.25 13.16 -1.25
N PHE A 288 20.05 12.61 -1.04
CA PHE A 288 19.64 12.01 0.22
C PHE A 288 20.55 10.84 0.61
N VAL A 289 20.84 9.93 -0.31
CA VAL A 289 21.78 8.81 -0.10
C VAL A 289 23.19 9.31 0.17
N ALA A 290 23.64 10.38 -0.49
CA ALA A 290 24.98 10.94 -0.32
C ALA A 290 25.19 11.68 1.02
N GLY A 291 24.13 11.99 1.78
CA GLY A 291 24.23 12.67 3.07
C GLY A 291 23.01 13.53 3.40
N GLY A 292 21.81 12.98 3.25
CA GLY A 292 20.53 13.70 3.36
C GLY A 292 20.24 14.31 4.73
N HIS A 293 20.94 13.87 5.77
CA HIS A 293 20.85 14.48 7.10
C HIS A 293 21.64 15.79 7.21
N GLU A 294 22.63 16.03 6.35
CA GLU A 294 23.53 17.19 6.43
C GLU A 294 22.80 18.51 6.11
N PRO A 295 22.88 19.55 6.96
CA PRO A 295 22.12 20.80 6.76
C PRO A 295 22.42 21.59 5.48
N GLY A 296 23.48 21.26 4.74
CA GLY A 296 23.81 21.88 3.46
C GLY A 296 23.37 21.08 2.24
N ASN A 297 22.90 19.84 2.45
CA ASN A 297 22.43 18.96 1.39
C ASN A 297 21.03 19.38 0.93
N ILE A 298 20.76 19.35 -0.38
CA ILE A 298 19.47 19.73 -0.95
C ILE A 298 18.31 18.88 -0.40
N ALA A 299 18.53 17.58 -0.17
CA ALA A 299 17.51 16.68 0.37
C ALA A 299 17.15 17.00 1.83
N ALA A 300 18.02 17.72 2.53
CA ALA A 300 17.82 18.19 3.90
C ALA A 300 17.15 19.57 3.96
N GLN A 301 16.93 20.22 2.82
CA GLN A 301 16.29 21.53 2.74
C GLN A 301 14.77 21.39 2.65
N SER A 302 14.09 22.49 2.98
CA SER A 302 12.64 22.61 2.88
C SER A 302 12.28 23.87 2.09
N LEU A 303 11.11 23.89 1.47
CA LEU A 303 10.61 25.08 0.79
C LEU A 303 10.35 26.23 1.79
N THR A 304 9.73 25.88 2.92
CA THR A 304 9.37 26.76 4.03
C THR A 304 9.69 26.11 5.38
N SER A 305 9.87 26.90 6.43
CA SER A 305 10.00 26.37 7.81
C SER A 305 8.68 25.83 8.38
N ASP A 306 7.55 26.22 7.78
CA ASP A 306 6.20 25.84 8.21
C ASP A 306 5.51 24.99 7.13
N ARG A 307 4.20 24.73 7.33
CA ARG A 307 3.35 24.06 6.35
C ARG A 307 3.24 24.85 5.05
N THR A 308 3.23 24.14 3.93
CA THR A 308 2.97 24.71 2.62
C THR A 308 1.48 25.09 2.47
N SER A 309 1.19 26.08 1.63
CA SER A 309 -0.18 26.52 1.31
C SER A 309 -1.01 25.45 0.59
N VAL A 310 -0.36 24.41 0.06
CA VAL A 310 -0.96 23.38 -0.79
C VAL A 310 -1.12 22.02 -0.10
N GLY A 311 -0.82 21.92 1.21
CA GLY A 311 -0.94 20.68 1.97
C GLY A 311 0.07 19.59 1.55
N LEU A 312 1.17 19.98 0.91
CA LEU A 312 2.31 19.10 0.61
C LEU A 312 3.39 19.23 1.71
N PRO A 313 4.20 18.19 1.96
CA PRO A 313 5.38 18.30 2.80
C PRO A 313 6.27 19.44 2.31
N SER A 314 6.81 20.22 3.25
CA SER A 314 7.76 21.29 2.91
C SER A 314 9.16 20.72 2.64
N ASP A 315 9.51 19.62 3.30
CA ASP A 315 10.78 18.92 3.15
C ASP A 315 10.89 18.22 1.78
N ILE A 316 12.05 18.37 1.14
CA ILE A 316 12.30 17.87 -0.22
C ILE A 316 12.36 16.34 -0.25
N ALA A 317 13.02 15.70 0.73
CA ALA A 317 13.08 14.24 0.80
C ALA A 317 11.69 13.66 1.11
N ALA A 318 10.96 14.26 2.05
CA ALA A 318 9.59 13.83 2.36
C ALA A 318 8.67 13.94 1.13
N LEU A 319 8.78 15.02 0.34
CA LEU A 319 8.00 15.19 -0.88
C LEU A 319 8.42 14.20 -2.00
N ALA A 320 9.70 13.85 -2.08
CA ALA A 320 10.18 12.81 -2.98
C ALA A 320 9.58 11.46 -2.64
N PHE A 321 9.62 11.05 -1.36
CA PHE A 321 8.98 9.81 -0.92
C PHE A 321 7.46 9.82 -1.09
N ARG A 322 6.80 10.97 -0.84
CA ARG A 322 5.37 11.13 -1.16
C ARG A 322 5.07 10.95 -2.65
N THR A 323 5.99 11.33 -3.54
CA THR A 323 5.84 11.07 -4.98
C THR A 323 5.85 9.57 -5.26
N LEU A 324 6.77 8.84 -4.63
CA LEU A 324 6.89 7.38 -4.77
C LEU A 324 5.69 6.64 -4.18
N SER A 325 5.15 7.07 -3.03
CA SER A 325 4.02 6.40 -2.38
C SER A 325 2.72 6.39 -3.21
N ARG A 326 2.66 7.22 -4.26
CA ARG A 326 1.51 7.31 -5.18
C ARG A 326 1.61 6.39 -6.38
N ASP A 327 2.80 5.88 -6.70
CA ASP A 327 3.05 5.01 -7.84
C ASP A 327 3.91 3.80 -7.38
N PRO A 328 3.27 2.67 -7.05
CA PRO A 328 3.94 1.43 -6.67
C PRO A 328 5.05 0.98 -7.63
N GLU A 329 4.86 1.16 -8.94
CA GLU A 329 5.85 0.75 -9.94
C GLU A 329 7.05 1.69 -9.95
N LEU A 330 6.81 3.00 -9.85
CA LEU A 330 7.88 3.99 -9.73
C LEU A 330 8.67 3.80 -8.42
N SER A 331 7.98 3.54 -7.31
CA SER A 331 8.60 3.26 -6.01
C SER A 331 9.57 2.08 -6.11
N ARG A 332 9.13 0.95 -6.67
CA ARG A 332 10.01 -0.22 -6.89
C ARG A 332 11.20 0.10 -7.80
N LEU A 333 10.95 0.77 -8.92
CA LEU A 333 11.99 1.12 -9.87
C LEU A 333 13.08 1.98 -9.21
N VAL A 334 12.68 3.00 -8.47
CA VAL A 334 13.59 3.89 -7.76
C VAL A 334 14.36 3.14 -6.67
N PHE A 335 13.68 2.40 -5.79
CA PHE A 335 14.35 1.69 -4.72
C PHE A 335 15.29 0.57 -5.20
N GLN A 336 15.03 -0.06 -6.36
CA GLN A 336 15.94 -1.04 -6.96
C GLN A 336 17.29 -0.45 -7.40
N THR A 337 17.35 0.86 -7.63
CA THR A 337 18.60 1.55 -8.05
C THR A 337 19.44 2.03 -6.87
N HIS A 338 18.92 1.91 -5.65
CA HIS A 338 19.54 2.44 -4.43
C HIS A 338 19.89 1.29 -3.47
N ASP A 339 20.91 1.50 -2.64
CA ASP A 339 21.19 0.60 -1.53
C ASP A 339 20.17 0.85 -0.41
N MET A 340 19.31 -0.13 -0.17
CA MET A 340 18.25 -0.03 0.84
C MET A 340 18.81 0.14 2.26
N GLU A 341 19.96 -0.46 2.57
CA GLU A 341 20.59 -0.27 3.89
C GLU A 341 21.00 1.18 4.09
N GLN A 342 21.65 1.77 3.08
CA GLN A 342 22.07 3.16 3.12
C GLN A 342 20.86 4.11 3.20
N LEU A 343 19.76 3.81 2.51
CA LEU A 343 18.53 4.60 2.60
C LEU A 343 17.94 4.56 4.01
N VAL A 344 17.81 3.38 4.62
CA VAL A 344 17.29 3.25 5.99
C VAL A 344 18.20 3.97 6.98
N ASP A 345 19.53 3.85 6.85
CA ASP A 345 20.50 4.59 7.67
C ASP A 345 20.28 6.11 7.58
N GLN A 346 20.05 6.65 6.38
CA GLN A 346 19.80 8.08 6.21
C GLN A 346 18.45 8.51 6.80
N VAL A 347 17.42 7.67 6.68
CA VAL A 347 16.09 7.95 7.27
C VAL A 347 16.16 7.94 8.79
N ASP A 348 16.88 6.99 9.38
CA ASP A 348 17.12 6.91 10.83
C ASP A 348 17.81 8.17 11.35
N LEU A 349 18.92 8.56 10.72
CA LEU A 349 19.65 9.80 11.05
C LEU A 349 18.80 11.07 10.88
N THR A 350 17.93 11.09 9.87
CA THR A 350 17.05 12.24 9.59
C THR A 350 15.89 12.30 10.58
N GLY A 351 15.30 11.17 10.96
CA GLY A 351 14.22 11.10 11.94
C GLY A 351 14.64 11.54 13.35
N MET A 352 15.94 11.49 13.66
CA MET A 352 16.54 11.98 14.90
C MET A 352 16.94 13.48 14.88
N SER A 353 16.75 14.17 13.74
CA SER A 353 17.05 15.60 13.55
C SER A 353 15.88 16.52 14.01
N PRO A 354 15.95 17.87 13.91
CA PRO A 354 14.92 18.76 14.47
C PRO A 354 13.47 18.43 14.04
N PRO A 355 12.45 18.88 14.81
CA PRO A 355 11.05 18.46 14.64
C PRO A 355 10.49 18.60 13.22
N ASP A 356 11.04 19.54 12.46
CA ASP A 356 10.66 19.93 11.11
C ASP A 356 10.90 18.81 10.07
N ARG A 357 11.61 17.72 10.44
CA ARG A 357 11.96 16.60 9.55
C ARG A 357 11.25 15.28 9.87
N HIS A 358 10.28 15.28 10.79
CA HIS A 358 9.52 14.08 11.16
C HIS A 358 8.66 13.49 10.04
N ASP A 359 8.37 14.27 9.00
CA ASP A 359 7.63 13.82 7.82
C ASP A 359 8.46 12.88 6.93
N VAL A 360 9.80 12.93 7.00
CA VAL A 360 10.67 12.11 6.13
C VAL A 360 10.51 10.61 6.40
N PRO A 361 10.63 10.10 7.64
CA PRO A 361 10.42 8.68 7.90
C PRO A 361 8.98 8.24 7.61
N GLU A 362 7.97 9.07 7.91
CA GLU A 362 6.57 8.74 7.59
C GLU A 362 6.37 8.55 6.08
N MET A 363 6.82 9.52 5.27
CA MET A 363 6.67 9.44 3.82
C MET A 363 7.51 8.32 3.21
N PHE A 364 8.71 8.05 3.75
CA PHE A 364 9.51 6.90 3.35
C PHE A 364 8.78 5.58 3.61
N GLY A 365 8.17 5.42 4.80
CA GLY A 365 7.35 4.27 5.13
C GLY A 365 6.22 4.05 4.13
N LEU A 366 5.46 5.12 3.80
CA LEU A 366 4.39 5.07 2.80
C LEU A 366 4.92 4.73 1.39
N ALA A 367 6.10 5.22 1.01
CA ALA A 367 6.73 4.90 -0.26
C ALA A 367 7.07 3.42 -0.36
N ILE A 368 7.63 2.85 0.71
CA ILE A 368 7.95 1.42 0.79
C ILE A 368 6.68 0.60 0.77
N GLU A 369 5.65 0.95 1.56
CA GLU A 369 4.35 0.25 1.56
C GLU A 369 3.78 0.11 0.14
N ALA A 370 3.75 1.21 -0.62
CA ALA A 370 3.31 1.21 -2.01
C ALA A 370 4.19 0.30 -2.88
N GLY A 371 5.51 0.39 -2.73
CA GLY A 371 6.46 -0.41 -3.51
C GLY A 371 6.36 -1.92 -3.25
N VAL A 372 6.16 -2.32 -1.99
CA VAL A 372 6.08 -3.73 -1.58
C VAL A 372 4.66 -4.29 -1.67
N GLY A 373 3.66 -3.48 -2.07
CA GLY A 373 2.28 -3.94 -2.19
C GLY A 373 1.59 -4.21 -0.86
N ALA A 374 2.00 -3.51 0.21
CA ALA A 374 1.40 -3.60 1.54
C ALA A 374 0.26 -2.59 1.75
N ASP A 375 -0.23 -1.98 0.67
CA ASP A 375 -1.38 -1.08 0.69
C ASP A 375 -2.70 -1.83 0.94
N GLY A 376 -3.67 -1.13 1.55
CA GLY A 376 -4.99 -1.67 1.86
C GLY A 376 -5.19 -2.03 3.34
N ASP A 377 -6.45 -2.24 3.70
CA ASP A 377 -6.87 -2.66 5.04
C ASP A 377 -8.00 -3.73 4.90
N PRO A 378 -7.69 -5.02 5.12
CA PRO A 378 -6.37 -5.56 5.43
C PRO A 378 -5.42 -5.55 4.22
N PRO A 379 -4.10 -5.52 4.44
CA PRO A 379 -3.12 -5.73 3.37
C PRO A 379 -3.28 -7.10 2.71
N ARG A 380 -2.95 -7.20 1.42
CA ARG A 380 -2.87 -8.50 0.71
C ARG A 380 -1.62 -9.27 1.10
N THR A 381 -1.68 -10.60 0.97
CA THR A 381 -0.57 -11.52 1.27
C THR A 381 0.07 -12.15 0.02
N GLU A 382 -0.55 -11.97 -1.16
CA GLU A 382 0.02 -12.40 -2.44
C GLU A 382 0.83 -11.27 -3.06
N HIS A 383 2.10 -11.51 -3.40
CA HIS A 383 3.05 -10.49 -3.90
C HIS A 383 3.82 -10.94 -5.14
N SER A 384 4.23 -9.98 -5.98
CA SER A 384 5.09 -10.25 -7.13
C SER A 384 6.53 -10.55 -6.70
N PRO A 385 7.37 -11.19 -7.54
CA PRO A 385 8.79 -11.39 -7.24
C PRO A 385 9.55 -10.10 -6.93
N GLU A 386 9.21 -9.01 -7.61
CA GLU A 386 9.82 -7.69 -7.41
C GLU A 386 9.39 -7.06 -6.07
N GLU A 387 8.12 -7.25 -5.68
CA GLU A 387 7.59 -6.81 -4.38
C GLU A 387 8.28 -7.58 -3.24
N ASN A 388 8.39 -8.90 -3.37
CA ASN A 388 9.09 -9.77 -2.42
C ASN A 388 10.57 -9.39 -2.25
N LEU A 389 11.27 -9.09 -3.35
CA LEU A 389 12.67 -8.66 -3.29
C LEU A 389 12.82 -7.35 -2.53
N LEU A 390 11.96 -6.37 -2.81
CA LEU A 390 12.00 -5.07 -2.13
C LEU A 390 11.67 -5.21 -0.63
N ALA A 391 10.65 -6.02 -0.30
CA ALA A 391 10.28 -6.29 1.09
C ALA A 391 11.42 -6.98 1.85
N PHE A 392 12.04 -7.99 1.26
CA PHE A 392 13.20 -8.66 1.83
C PHE A 392 14.35 -7.69 2.13
N GLN A 393 14.71 -6.83 1.16
CA GLN A 393 15.76 -5.84 1.32
C GLN A 393 15.42 -4.83 2.42
N PHE A 394 14.20 -4.32 2.43
CA PHE A 394 13.75 -3.33 3.40
C PHE A 394 13.68 -3.91 4.82
N ILE A 395 13.00 -5.05 5.01
CA ILE A 395 12.86 -5.69 6.33
C ILE A 395 14.24 -6.06 6.89
N SER A 396 15.14 -6.57 6.03
CA SER A 396 16.52 -6.88 6.43
C SER A 396 17.32 -5.63 6.83
N ALA A 397 17.20 -4.54 6.06
CA ALA A 397 17.85 -3.27 6.38
C ALA A 397 17.34 -2.69 7.71
N VAL A 398 16.02 -2.61 7.88
CA VAL A 398 15.36 -2.17 9.12
C VAL A 398 15.79 -3.03 10.31
N GLY A 399 15.87 -4.35 10.12
CA GLY A 399 16.30 -5.31 11.14
C GLY A 399 17.75 -5.13 11.63
N ARG A 400 18.53 -4.20 11.10
CA ARG A 400 19.88 -3.87 11.61
C ARG A 400 19.88 -2.77 12.66
N HIS A 401 18.82 -1.97 12.71
CA HIS A 401 18.67 -0.90 13.69
C HIS A 401 18.14 -1.47 15.01
N LYS A 402 18.46 -0.79 16.12
CA LYS A 402 17.93 -1.14 17.45
C LYS A 402 16.65 -0.36 17.77
N GLU A 403 16.63 0.88 17.30
CA GLU A 403 15.53 1.81 17.43
C GLU A 403 15.33 2.42 16.05
N LEU A 404 14.08 2.76 15.73
CA LEU A 404 13.69 3.38 14.48
C LEU A 404 12.86 4.62 14.80
N PRO A 405 12.79 5.61 13.89
CA PRO A 405 11.89 6.74 14.04
C PRO A 405 10.44 6.26 14.29
N PRO A 406 9.77 6.70 15.36
CA PRO A 406 8.41 6.21 15.69
C PRO A 406 7.37 6.44 14.60
N THR A 407 7.57 7.46 13.75
CA THR A 407 6.66 7.77 12.63
C THR A 407 6.67 6.70 11.53
N LEU A 408 7.66 5.79 11.50
CA LEU A 408 7.65 4.61 10.62
C LEU A 408 6.73 3.49 11.12
N GLY A 409 6.36 3.47 12.40
CA GLY A 409 5.70 2.32 13.03
C GLY A 409 4.42 1.88 12.31
N ASN A 410 3.59 2.82 11.86
CA ASN A 410 2.36 2.50 11.13
C ASN A 410 2.64 1.73 9.82
N SER A 411 3.69 2.13 9.10
CA SER A 411 4.10 1.49 7.85
C SER A 411 4.71 0.12 8.09
N LEU A 412 5.57 0.00 9.11
CA LEU A 412 6.19 -1.27 9.48
C LEU A 412 5.15 -2.31 9.89
N ALA A 413 4.11 -1.92 10.63
CA ALA A 413 3.02 -2.82 11.00
C ALA A 413 2.21 -3.31 9.79
N ARG A 414 1.92 -2.44 8.80
CA ARG A 414 1.22 -2.84 7.56
C ARG A 414 2.08 -3.73 6.67
N ILE A 415 3.38 -3.45 6.57
CA ILE A 415 4.33 -4.30 5.85
C ILE A 415 4.43 -5.67 6.54
N GLY A 416 4.56 -5.71 7.88
CA GLY A 416 4.56 -6.96 8.64
C GLY A 416 3.27 -7.76 8.45
N ALA A 417 2.13 -7.08 8.37
CA ALA A 417 0.84 -7.72 8.11
C ALA A 417 0.73 -8.31 6.69
N ALA A 418 1.32 -7.64 5.69
CA ALA A 418 1.34 -8.10 4.30
C ALA A 418 2.29 -9.29 4.07
N TYR A 419 3.36 -9.38 4.88
CA TYR A 419 4.42 -10.41 4.79
C TYR A 419 4.42 -11.33 6.02
N VAL A 420 3.23 -11.64 6.53
CA VAL A 420 3.05 -12.37 7.79
C VAL A 420 3.63 -13.78 7.74
N ASP A 421 3.55 -14.46 6.59
CA ASP A 421 4.15 -15.79 6.39
C ASP A 421 5.68 -15.74 6.52
N GLU A 422 6.33 -14.72 5.94
CA GLU A 422 7.77 -14.51 6.02
C GLU A 422 8.23 -14.13 7.42
N ILE A 423 7.43 -13.36 8.17
CA ILE A 423 7.69 -13.05 9.58
C ILE A 423 7.60 -14.31 10.44
N VAL A 424 6.56 -15.13 10.25
CA VAL A 424 6.42 -16.39 11.00
C VAL A 424 7.53 -17.37 10.65
N ALA A 425 7.83 -17.57 9.37
CA ALA A 425 8.94 -18.42 8.94
C ALA A 425 10.30 -17.89 9.44
N GLY A 426 10.49 -16.57 9.44
CA GLY A 426 11.69 -15.90 9.91
C GLY A 426 11.94 -16.06 11.42
N SER A 427 10.89 -16.28 12.21
CA SER A 427 11.00 -16.53 13.65
C SER A 427 11.68 -17.87 13.99
N TYR A 428 11.76 -18.80 13.03
CA TYR A 428 12.33 -20.12 13.24
C TYR A 428 13.79 -20.04 13.70
N ILE A 429 14.12 -20.72 14.80
CA ILE A 429 15.48 -20.81 15.32
C ILE A 429 16.05 -22.16 14.89
N ASP A 430 16.95 -22.11 13.92
CA ASP A 430 17.63 -23.27 13.38
C ASP A 430 18.63 -23.89 14.36
N GLY A 431 18.76 -25.22 14.32
CA GLY A 431 19.78 -25.93 15.09
C GLY A 431 21.18 -25.72 14.50
N GLY A 432 22.22 -25.63 15.35
CA GLY A 432 23.61 -25.54 14.87
C GLY A 432 24.61 -24.97 15.88
N GLU A 433 25.85 -24.69 15.42
CA GLU A 433 26.91 -24.08 16.26
C GLU A 433 26.59 -22.62 16.66
N ARG A 434 25.72 -21.95 15.91
CA ARG A 434 25.19 -20.61 16.21
C ARG A 434 23.70 -20.55 15.87
N PRO A 435 22.83 -21.14 16.70
CA PRO A 435 21.39 -21.15 16.46
C PRO A 435 20.87 -19.74 16.21
N GLY A 436 20.01 -19.56 15.20
CA GLY A 436 19.39 -18.26 14.89
C GLY A 436 20.29 -17.19 14.26
N ARG A 437 21.61 -17.43 14.07
CA ARG A 437 22.55 -16.47 13.44
C ARG A 437 22.72 -16.66 11.92
N ARG A 438 21.73 -17.21 11.25
CA ARG A 438 21.75 -17.29 9.79
C ARG A 438 21.58 -15.90 9.18
N GLU A 439 22.12 -15.73 7.98
CA GLU A 439 21.79 -14.57 7.16
C GLU A 439 20.39 -14.75 6.55
N PRO A 440 19.61 -13.68 6.38
CA PRO A 440 18.39 -13.70 5.59
C PRO A 440 18.65 -14.22 4.16
N SER A 441 17.68 -14.92 3.57
CA SER A 441 17.80 -15.49 2.22
C SER A 441 16.51 -15.42 1.41
N MET A 442 16.63 -14.99 0.15
CA MET A 442 15.54 -15.03 -0.83
C MET A 442 15.16 -16.46 -1.26
N THR A 443 16.06 -17.43 -1.16
CA THR A 443 15.85 -18.76 -1.75
C THR A 443 16.21 -19.92 -0.82
N GLY A 444 17.06 -19.69 0.18
CA GLY A 444 17.53 -20.72 1.08
C GLY A 444 16.66 -20.81 2.32
N ALA A 445 15.82 -21.85 2.41
CA ALA A 445 15.17 -22.19 3.67
C ALA A 445 16.22 -22.50 4.74
N PRO A 446 15.96 -22.16 6.02
CA PRO A 446 16.83 -22.52 7.13
C PRO A 446 17.03 -24.05 7.20
N PRO A 447 18.18 -24.53 7.72
CA PRO A 447 18.35 -25.94 8.04
C PRO A 447 17.22 -26.44 8.95
N ASP A 448 16.69 -27.62 8.67
CA ASP A 448 15.61 -28.27 9.44
C ASP A 448 14.30 -27.45 9.54
N PHE A 449 14.13 -26.42 8.70
CA PHE A 449 12.88 -25.66 8.62
C PHE A 449 11.71 -26.61 8.28
N PRO A 450 10.60 -26.55 9.02
CA PRO A 450 9.47 -27.45 8.79
C PRO A 450 8.65 -27.00 7.57
N ALA A 451 9.15 -27.32 6.37
CA ALA A 451 8.55 -26.91 5.10
C ALA A 451 7.10 -27.43 4.90
N ASP A 452 6.72 -28.48 5.63
CA ASP A 452 5.37 -29.04 5.60
C ASP A 452 4.37 -28.33 6.55
N ALA A 453 4.79 -27.29 7.29
CA ALA A 453 3.94 -26.58 8.27
C ALA A 453 2.78 -25.76 7.64
N GLY A 454 2.70 -25.68 6.30
CA GLY A 454 1.61 -24.98 5.60
C GLY A 454 1.90 -23.51 5.26
N LEU A 455 2.99 -22.94 5.78
CA LEU A 455 3.46 -21.61 5.40
C LEU A 455 4.04 -21.64 3.99
N SER A 456 3.84 -20.54 3.25
CA SER A 456 4.37 -20.35 1.89
C SER A 456 5.22 -19.09 1.78
N PRO A 457 6.28 -18.93 2.59
CA PRO A 457 7.09 -17.71 2.59
C PRO A 457 7.83 -17.56 1.25
N SER A 458 7.84 -16.34 0.73
CA SER A 458 8.57 -15.98 -0.49
C SER A 458 10.07 -15.78 -0.24
N PHE A 459 10.45 -15.50 1.01
CA PHE A 459 11.83 -15.38 1.48
C PHE A 459 11.91 -15.73 2.97
N TYR A 460 13.12 -15.99 3.45
CA TYR A 460 13.39 -16.39 4.83
C TYR A 460 14.21 -15.33 5.53
N LEU A 461 13.65 -14.70 6.56
CA LEU A 461 14.36 -13.78 7.43
C LEU A 461 15.12 -14.55 8.51
N SER A 462 15.99 -13.86 9.24
CA SER A 462 16.59 -14.36 10.48
C SER A 462 15.78 -13.89 11.70
N PRO A 463 15.87 -14.58 12.86
CA PRO A 463 15.04 -14.26 14.02
C PRO A 463 15.43 -12.91 14.66
N ASP A 464 16.70 -12.48 14.52
CA ASP A 464 17.14 -11.15 14.92
C ASP A 464 16.53 -10.04 14.05
N VAL A 465 16.46 -10.25 12.73
CA VAL A 465 15.81 -9.31 11.81
C VAL A 465 14.33 -9.22 12.12
N VAL A 466 13.65 -10.35 12.33
CA VAL A 466 12.23 -10.40 12.69
C VAL A 466 11.98 -9.65 14.00
N TYR A 467 12.76 -9.94 15.06
CA TYR A 467 12.63 -9.28 16.35
C TYR A 467 12.79 -7.75 16.25
N ARG A 468 13.84 -7.27 15.57
CA ARG A 468 14.12 -5.84 15.43
C ARG A 468 13.15 -5.12 14.51
N PHE A 469 12.70 -5.77 13.45
CA PHE A 469 11.64 -5.26 12.60
C PHE A 469 10.34 -5.08 13.40
N MET A 470 9.95 -6.10 14.20
CA MET A 470 8.78 -6.01 15.06
C MET A 470 8.89 -4.90 16.08
N ALA A 471 10.05 -4.73 16.72
CA ALA A 471 10.31 -3.66 17.68
C ALA A 471 9.98 -2.25 17.14
N GLY A 472 10.13 -2.04 15.83
CA GLY A 472 9.84 -0.76 15.16
C GLY A 472 8.39 -0.29 15.21
N PHE A 473 7.43 -1.15 15.58
CA PHE A 473 6.00 -0.79 15.59
C PHE A 473 5.24 -1.20 16.85
N GLN A 474 5.94 -1.59 17.93
CA GLN A 474 5.29 -1.97 19.19
C GLN A 474 5.01 -0.80 20.15
N ASP A 475 5.16 0.44 19.70
CA ASP A 475 5.00 1.64 20.54
C ASP A 475 3.62 1.69 21.22
N THR A 476 2.57 1.39 20.46
CA THR A 476 1.18 1.33 20.94
C THR A 476 0.42 0.14 20.34
N LEU A 477 -0.65 -0.29 21.02
CA LEU A 477 -1.57 -1.30 20.47
C LEU A 477 -2.24 -0.86 19.17
N GLU A 478 -2.46 0.44 18.97
CA GLU A 478 -3.07 0.98 17.75
C GLU A 478 -2.12 0.81 16.55
N THR A 479 -0.84 1.12 16.75
CA THR A 479 0.21 0.94 15.73
C THR A 479 0.39 -0.53 15.36
N ALA A 480 0.46 -1.43 16.34
CA ALA A 480 0.67 -2.87 16.10
C ALA A 480 -0.57 -3.61 15.57
N LYS A 481 -1.76 -2.99 15.63
CA LYS A 481 -3.03 -3.63 15.32
C LYS A 481 -3.08 -4.32 13.94
N PRO A 482 -2.64 -3.72 12.82
CA PRO A 482 -2.69 -4.38 11.51
C PRO A 482 -1.92 -5.70 11.50
N PHE A 483 -0.75 -5.74 12.14
CA PHE A 483 0.07 -6.95 12.26
C PHE A 483 -0.61 -8.00 13.12
N ASP A 484 -1.12 -7.61 14.29
CA ASP A 484 -1.78 -8.53 15.21
C ASP A 484 -3.06 -9.15 14.60
N ASP A 485 -3.83 -8.37 13.84
CA ASP A 485 -5.01 -8.86 13.10
C ASP A 485 -4.62 -9.83 11.96
N ALA A 486 -3.50 -9.59 11.29
CA ALA A 486 -2.97 -10.50 10.26
C ALA A 486 -2.46 -11.82 10.86
N MET A 487 -1.72 -11.75 11.97
CA MET A 487 -1.26 -12.92 12.73
C MET A 487 -2.42 -13.76 13.23
N GLY A 488 -3.45 -13.13 13.79
CA GLY A 488 -4.67 -13.81 14.24
C GLY A 488 -5.38 -14.58 13.12
N ARG A 489 -5.52 -13.95 11.94
CA ARG A 489 -6.11 -14.59 10.75
C ARG A 489 -5.24 -15.73 10.22
N LEU A 490 -3.94 -15.51 10.04
CA LEU A 490 -3.03 -16.54 9.56
C LEU A 490 -3.06 -17.77 10.49
N MET A 491 -3.02 -17.54 11.81
CA MET A 491 -3.07 -18.62 12.78
C MET A 491 -4.41 -19.38 12.75
N ASP A 492 -5.53 -18.72 12.50
CA ASP A 492 -6.83 -19.39 12.30
C ASP A 492 -6.83 -20.27 11.05
N GLU A 493 -6.47 -19.69 9.91
CA GLU A 493 -6.49 -20.36 8.61
C GLU A 493 -5.51 -21.54 8.54
N GLN A 494 -4.26 -21.33 8.99
CA GLN A 494 -3.21 -22.34 8.87
C GLN A 494 -3.38 -23.48 9.88
N LEU A 495 -3.90 -23.21 11.09
CA LEU A 495 -4.06 -24.26 12.09
C LEU A 495 -5.17 -25.24 11.69
N ASP A 496 -6.30 -24.74 11.16
CA ASP A 496 -7.36 -25.59 10.61
C ASP A 496 -6.83 -26.48 9.47
N ALA A 497 -6.05 -25.89 8.55
CA ALA A 497 -5.46 -26.63 7.44
C ALA A 497 -4.44 -27.69 7.91
N ALA A 498 -3.59 -27.36 8.88
CA ALA A 498 -2.60 -28.27 9.44
C ALA A 498 -3.25 -29.46 10.16
N MET A 499 -4.28 -29.21 10.98
CA MET A 499 -5.01 -30.26 11.71
C MET A 499 -5.71 -31.22 10.75
N GLN A 500 -6.35 -30.70 9.70
CA GLN A 500 -6.97 -31.55 8.67
C GLN A 500 -5.94 -32.39 7.92
N ALA A 501 -4.78 -31.81 7.59
CA ALA A 501 -3.72 -32.51 6.87
C ALA A 501 -3.09 -33.63 7.71
N ASP A 502 -2.80 -33.37 8.99
CA ASP A 502 -2.25 -34.40 9.89
C ASP A 502 -3.22 -35.57 10.05
N TRP A 503 -4.51 -35.28 10.23
CA TRP A 503 -5.54 -36.30 10.39
C TRP A 503 -5.82 -37.13 9.13
N ALA A 504 -5.56 -36.57 7.94
CA ALA A 504 -5.72 -37.27 6.68
C ALA A 504 -4.69 -38.41 6.47
N THR A 505 -3.68 -38.51 7.32
CA THR A 505 -2.56 -39.47 7.23
C THR A 505 -2.59 -40.50 8.36
N ASN A 506 -2.04 -41.70 8.11
CA ASN A 506 -1.92 -42.76 9.13
C ASN A 506 -0.52 -43.39 9.08
N PRO A 507 0.34 -43.17 10.10
CA PRO A 507 0.08 -42.43 11.34
C PRO A 507 -0.15 -40.92 11.08
N PRO A 508 -0.78 -40.18 12.02
CA PRO A 508 -0.97 -38.73 11.90
C PRO A 508 0.35 -37.99 11.67
N GLY A 509 0.30 -36.91 10.89
CA GLY A 509 1.44 -36.04 10.61
C GLY A 509 1.87 -35.16 11.78
N THR A 510 2.86 -34.30 11.56
CA THR A 510 3.42 -33.37 12.56
C THR A 510 3.14 -31.89 12.24
N ARG A 511 2.38 -31.58 11.18
CA ARG A 511 2.23 -30.22 10.65
C ARG A 511 1.67 -29.25 11.67
N THR A 512 0.71 -29.70 12.47
CA THR A 512 0.09 -28.92 13.56
C THR A 512 1.12 -28.53 14.61
N GLN A 513 1.99 -29.48 15.01
CA GLN A 513 3.05 -29.23 15.99
C GLN A 513 4.10 -28.28 15.41
N ASP A 514 4.53 -28.54 14.18
CA ASP A 514 5.50 -27.70 13.48
C ASP A 514 5.01 -26.26 13.34
N LEU A 515 3.74 -26.07 12.96
CA LEU A 515 3.11 -24.76 12.84
C LEU A 515 2.98 -24.06 14.20
N LEU A 516 2.50 -24.76 15.24
CA LEU A 516 2.37 -24.19 16.59
C LEU A 516 3.73 -23.81 17.18
N ARG A 517 4.80 -24.54 16.87
CA ARG A 517 6.17 -24.15 17.26
C ARG A 517 6.61 -22.84 16.60
N LEU A 518 6.34 -22.66 15.30
CA LEU A 518 6.66 -21.42 14.60
C LEU A 518 5.87 -20.22 15.15
N PHE A 519 4.57 -20.40 15.40
CA PHE A 519 3.78 -19.34 16.03
C PHE A 519 4.23 -19.06 17.46
N GLY A 520 4.61 -20.09 18.24
CA GLY A 520 5.17 -19.92 19.58
C GLY A 520 6.43 -19.06 19.58
N ALA A 521 7.35 -19.33 18.64
CA ALA A 521 8.55 -18.51 18.45
C ALA A 521 8.19 -17.06 18.07
N THR A 522 7.34 -16.87 17.07
CA THR A 522 6.91 -15.54 16.61
C THR A 522 6.22 -14.74 17.71
N ALA A 523 5.29 -15.37 18.43
CA ALA A 523 4.54 -14.76 19.52
C ALA A 523 5.48 -14.32 20.65
N SER A 524 6.48 -15.13 21.00
CA SER A 524 7.46 -14.73 22.01
C SER A 524 8.37 -13.59 21.53
N LEU A 525 8.79 -13.57 20.27
CA LEU A 525 9.56 -12.44 19.73
C LEU A 525 8.73 -11.16 19.73
N ASN A 526 7.47 -11.22 19.31
CA ASN A 526 6.55 -10.08 19.31
C ASN A 526 6.30 -9.57 20.73
N PHE A 527 6.05 -10.48 21.67
CA PHE A 527 5.88 -10.17 23.08
C PHE A 527 7.11 -9.45 23.67
N GLU A 528 8.31 -9.98 23.44
CA GLU A 528 9.55 -9.36 23.96
C GLU A 528 9.83 -8.00 23.30
N ALA A 529 9.57 -7.86 22.01
CA ALA A 529 9.66 -6.58 21.31
C ALA A 529 8.72 -5.55 21.94
N ARG A 530 7.47 -5.95 22.25
CA ARG A 530 6.49 -5.07 22.91
C ARG A 530 6.89 -4.73 24.34
N ARG A 531 7.34 -5.70 25.12
CA ARG A 531 7.83 -5.51 26.50
C ARG A 531 8.93 -4.46 26.59
N ARG A 532 9.81 -4.42 25.58
CA ARG A 532 11.00 -3.57 25.59
C ARG A 532 10.83 -2.23 24.90
N HIS A 533 9.94 -2.15 23.91
CA HIS A 533 9.84 -0.97 23.02
C HIS A 533 8.50 -0.23 23.08
N ALA A 534 7.49 -0.72 23.82
CA ALA A 534 6.27 0.05 24.04
C ALA A 534 6.57 1.32 24.86
N ALA A 535 6.03 2.48 24.46
CA ALA A 535 6.20 3.72 25.23
C ALA A 535 5.59 3.64 26.64
N ASP A 536 4.48 2.91 26.79
CA ASP A 536 3.83 2.63 28.07
C ASP A 536 3.44 1.15 28.11
N TRP A 537 4.39 0.32 28.59
CA TRP A 537 4.18 -1.11 28.74
C TRP A 537 2.99 -1.41 29.66
N ASP A 538 2.83 -0.71 30.78
CA ASP A 538 1.74 -0.94 31.73
C ASP A 538 0.36 -0.66 31.10
N ALA A 539 0.25 0.41 30.30
CA ALA A 539 -0.97 0.69 29.54
C ALA A 539 -1.24 -0.35 28.46
N THR A 540 -0.20 -0.77 27.75
CA THR A 540 -0.27 -1.81 26.71
C THR A 540 -0.71 -3.15 27.29
N GLU A 541 -0.09 -3.57 28.40
CA GLU A 541 -0.42 -4.79 29.11
C GLU A 541 -1.86 -4.75 29.65
N ARG A 542 -2.28 -3.64 30.27
CA ARG A 542 -3.68 -3.45 30.68
C ARG A 542 -4.64 -3.53 29.51
N GLY A 543 -4.28 -2.96 28.36
CA GLY A 543 -5.08 -3.02 27.14
C GLY A 543 -5.27 -4.45 26.63
N ILE A 544 -4.19 -5.25 26.59
CA ILE A 544 -4.24 -6.67 26.22
C ILE A 544 -5.11 -7.44 27.20
N ARG A 545 -4.91 -7.26 28.52
CA ARG A 545 -5.72 -7.91 29.57
C ARG A 545 -7.18 -7.52 29.49
N GLN A 546 -7.48 -6.25 29.23
CA GLN A 546 -8.84 -5.77 29.10
C GLN A 546 -9.49 -6.34 27.84
N ALA A 547 -8.82 -6.32 26.68
CA ALA A 547 -9.35 -6.91 25.46
C ALA A 547 -9.62 -8.41 25.62
N PHE A 548 -8.76 -9.10 26.35
CA PHE A 548 -8.96 -10.50 26.72
C PHE A 548 -10.16 -10.69 27.67
N THR A 549 -10.27 -9.86 28.72
CA THR A 549 -11.41 -9.88 29.65
C THR A 549 -12.72 -9.57 28.93
N ASP A 550 -12.71 -8.63 27.99
CA ASP A 550 -13.88 -8.22 27.21
C ASP A 550 -14.27 -9.33 26.21
N PHE A 551 -13.30 -9.99 25.59
CA PHE A 551 -13.52 -11.20 24.78
C PHE A 551 -14.15 -12.31 25.60
N TYR A 552 -13.62 -12.55 26.80
CA TYR A 552 -14.11 -13.57 27.73
C TYR A 552 -15.48 -13.25 28.33
N THR A 553 -15.77 -11.99 28.70
CA THR A 553 -17.03 -11.62 29.38
C THR A 553 -18.16 -11.20 28.43
N GLY A 554 -17.81 -10.68 27.25
CA GLY A 554 -18.76 -10.11 26.29
C GLY A 554 -19.43 -11.14 25.37
N GLY A 555 -18.80 -12.31 25.23
CA GLY A 555 -19.23 -13.38 24.36
C GLY A 555 -19.07 -13.09 22.86
N ALA A 556 -18.75 -14.13 22.08
CA ALA A 556 -18.50 -14.04 20.63
C ALA A 556 -19.67 -13.42 19.81
N GLY A 557 -20.86 -13.24 20.41
CA GLY A 557 -22.05 -12.66 19.79
C GLY A 557 -22.20 -11.13 19.87
N LEU A 558 -21.42 -10.41 20.69
CA LEU A 558 -21.52 -8.94 20.84
C LEU A 558 -20.35 -8.16 20.23
N ILE A 559 -19.23 -8.84 19.94
CA ILE A 559 -18.05 -8.23 19.33
C ILE A 559 -18.11 -8.52 17.82
N PRO A 560 -18.00 -7.51 16.93
CA PRO A 560 -17.93 -7.76 15.49
C PRO A 560 -16.84 -8.79 15.22
N THR A 561 -17.14 -9.87 14.50
CA THR A 561 -16.25 -11.03 14.29
C THR A 561 -14.88 -10.68 13.71
N ASN A 562 -14.74 -9.50 13.09
CA ASN A 562 -13.48 -9.01 12.55
C ASN A 562 -12.64 -8.24 13.59
N ALA A 563 -13.23 -7.79 14.69
CA ALA A 563 -12.58 -6.98 15.72
C ALA A 563 -11.85 -7.79 16.80
N ALA A 564 -12.04 -9.13 16.85
CA ALA A 564 -11.46 -10.01 17.88
C ALA A 564 -10.43 -11.02 17.34
N LEU A 565 -10.06 -10.96 16.04
CA LEU A 565 -9.20 -11.97 15.42
C LEU A 565 -7.80 -12.05 16.03
N HIS A 566 -7.27 -10.93 16.56
CA HIS A 566 -5.99 -10.88 17.25
C HIS A 566 -6.03 -11.41 18.69
N VAL A 567 -7.20 -11.52 19.33
CA VAL A 567 -7.31 -11.87 20.76
C VAL A 567 -6.80 -13.28 21.05
N PRO A 568 -7.12 -14.33 20.26
CA PRO A 568 -6.49 -15.64 20.41
C PRO A 568 -4.96 -15.54 20.32
N TYR A 569 -4.43 -14.80 19.33
CA TYR A 569 -2.99 -14.61 19.17
C TYR A 569 -2.34 -13.89 20.37
N TRP A 570 -3.01 -12.90 20.96
CA TRP A 570 -2.55 -12.24 22.19
C TRP A 570 -2.55 -13.18 23.41
N LEU A 571 -3.55 -14.04 23.58
CA LEU A 571 -3.54 -15.06 24.64
C LEU A 571 -2.30 -15.96 24.52
N PHE A 572 -2.01 -16.39 23.30
CA PHE A 572 -0.84 -17.17 22.94
C PHE A 572 0.49 -16.44 23.25
N GLN A 573 0.56 -15.12 23.06
CA GLN A 573 1.73 -14.31 23.46
C GLN A 573 1.94 -14.29 24.98
N LEU A 574 0.87 -14.14 25.77
CA LEU A 574 0.96 -14.06 27.24
C LEU A 574 1.52 -15.34 27.88
N ILE A 575 1.20 -16.50 27.29
CA ILE A 575 1.67 -17.81 27.77
C ILE A 575 3.11 -18.09 27.31
N GLY A 576 3.47 -17.58 26.13
CA GLY A 576 4.81 -17.71 25.57
C GLY A 576 5.86 -16.98 26.39
N GLY A 577 5.59 -15.74 26.83
CA GLY A 577 6.46 -14.89 27.66
C GLY A 577 6.78 -15.50 29.04
N LYS A 578 8.04 -15.43 29.51
CA LYS A 578 8.47 -15.71 30.92
C LYS A 578 7.72 -14.87 31.96
N LEU A 579 6.81 -13.99 31.52
CA LEU A 579 5.93 -13.19 32.33
C LEU A 579 5.15 -13.99 33.36
N LEU A 580 4.71 -15.23 33.14
CA LEU A 580 4.00 -15.95 34.20
C LEU A 580 4.84 -16.08 35.51
N GLY A 581 6.18 -15.99 35.42
CA GLY A 581 7.12 -15.95 36.55
C GLY A 581 7.65 -14.56 36.93
N ASN A 582 7.46 -13.51 36.12
CA ASN A 582 7.87 -12.11 36.42
C ASN A 582 6.68 -11.18 36.75
N TRP A 583 5.47 -11.57 36.36
CA TRP A 583 4.14 -11.14 36.85
C TRP A 583 4.02 -11.26 38.38
N VAL A 584 4.92 -12.08 38.95
CA VAL A 584 5.16 -12.47 40.33
C VAL A 584 5.61 -11.33 41.26
N ASP A 585 6.24 -10.27 40.74
CA ASP A 585 6.82 -9.24 41.62
C ASP A 585 5.84 -8.09 41.97
N ASP A 586 4.73 -7.93 41.23
CA ASP A 586 3.81 -6.79 41.41
C ASP A 586 2.41 -7.17 41.97
N VAL A 587 2.08 -8.47 42.07
CA VAL A 587 0.80 -8.97 42.66
C VAL A 587 1.04 -9.60 44.03
N HIS A 588 0.48 -9.01 45.09
CA HIS A 588 0.80 -9.30 46.50
C HIS A 588 0.36 -10.69 47.08
N THR A 589 0.06 -11.71 46.27
CA THR A 589 -0.24 -13.07 46.79
C THR A 589 0.14 -14.18 45.81
N GLU A 590 1.02 -15.09 46.26
CA GLU A 590 1.50 -16.29 45.54
C GLU A 590 0.36 -17.22 45.06
N GLU A 591 -0.79 -17.24 45.75
CA GLU A 591 -1.95 -18.08 45.36
C GLU A 591 -2.73 -17.54 44.16
N GLY A 592 -2.83 -16.22 43.98
CA GLY A 592 -3.47 -15.61 42.81
C GLY A 592 -2.67 -15.83 41.52
N VAL A 593 -1.35 -15.90 41.66
CA VAL A 593 -0.38 -16.16 40.58
C VAL A 593 -0.51 -17.56 40.01
N VAL A 594 -0.65 -18.57 40.87
CA VAL A 594 -0.82 -19.95 40.42
C VAL A 594 -2.15 -20.11 39.69
N ALA A 595 -3.21 -19.42 40.14
CA ALA A 595 -4.53 -19.50 39.51
C ALA A 595 -4.54 -18.90 38.08
N GLU A 596 -4.02 -17.70 37.88
CA GLU A 596 -4.01 -17.06 36.54
C GLU A 596 -3.10 -17.79 35.54
N ASN A 597 -1.98 -18.35 36.01
CA ASN A 597 -1.06 -19.14 35.18
C ASN A 597 -1.66 -20.47 34.72
N ILE A 598 -2.41 -21.12 35.62
CA ILE A 598 -3.15 -22.33 35.30
C ILE A 598 -4.24 -21.97 34.29
N GLU A 599 -4.99 -20.91 34.52
CA GLU A 599 -6.08 -20.43 33.68
C GLU A 599 -5.65 -20.10 32.23
N ALA A 600 -4.50 -19.44 32.02
CA ALA A 600 -4.03 -19.13 30.67
C ALA A 600 -3.65 -20.39 29.85
N LYS A 601 -2.86 -21.31 30.45
CA LYS A 601 -2.53 -22.61 29.83
C LYS A 601 -3.78 -23.42 29.50
N HIS A 602 -4.72 -23.35 30.43
CA HIS A 602 -6.02 -23.94 30.33
C HIS A 602 -6.79 -23.40 29.10
N MET A 603 -6.83 -22.09 28.89
CA MET A 603 -7.50 -21.52 27.72
C MET A 603 -6.80 -21.86 26.40
N GLN A 604 -5.47 -21.96 26.37
CA GLN A 604 -4.74 -22.43 25.19
C GLN A 604 -5.11 -23.87 24.83
N TRP A 605 -5.20 -24.75 25.84
CA TRP A 605 -5.72 -26.10 25.66
C TRP A 605 -7.12 -26.13 25.05
N TYR A 606 -8.00 -25.25 25.53
CA TYR A 606 -9.33 -25.11 24.97
C TYR A 606 -9.29 -24.73 23.48
N LEU A 607 -8.49 -23.74 23.09
CA LEU A 607 -8.38 -23.33 21.68
C LEU A 607 -7.89 -24.45 20.77
N ILE A 608 -6.91 -25.24 21.23
CA ILE A 608 -6.41 -26.39 20.45
C ILE A 608 -7.49 -27.48 20.38
N ALA A 609 -8.12 -27.83 21.50
CA ALA A 609 -9.16 -28.86 21.55
C ALA A 609 -10.39 -28.50 20.72
N GLU A 610 -10.85 -27.25 20.80
CA GLU A 610 -11.98 -26.73 20.04
C GLU A 610 -11.72 -26.81 18.53
N ARG A 611 -10.53 -26.41 18.07
CA ARG A 611 -10.13 -26.54 16.67
C ARG A 611 -9.96 -27.98 16.22
N LEU A 612 -9.40 -28.87 17.03
CA LEU A 612 -9.33 -30.31 16.72
C LEU A 612 -10.73 -30.88 16.48
N VAL A 613 -11.65 -30.63 17.43
CA VAL A 613 -13.05 -31.07 17.34
C VAL A 613 -13.75 -30.48 16.11
N ARG A 614 -13.58 -29.17 15.85
CA ARG A 614 -14.16 -28.48 14.69
C ARG A 614 -13.69 -29.06 13.36
N ASN A 615 -12.44 -29.50 13.28
CA ASN A 615 -11.86 -30.15 12.10
C ASN A 615 -12.15 -31.67 12.04
N GLY A 616 -12.99 -32.18 12.94
CA GLY A 616 -13.38 -33.59 12.98
C GLY A 616 -12.31 -34.52 13.54
N VAL A 617 -11.22 -33.97 14.09
CA VAL A 617 -10.18 -34.71 14.79
C VAL A 617 -10.68 -35.06 16.18
N GLY A 618 -10.71 -36.35 16.52
CA GLY A 618 -11.26 -36.80 17.79
C GLY A 618 -12.76 -36.51 17.94
N ALA A 619 -13.54 -36.50 16.86
CA ALA A 619 -14.99 -36.30 16.91
C ALA A 619 -15.71 -37.31 17.82
N GLU A 620 -15.14 -38.51 17.99
CA GLU A 620 -15.58 -39.51 18.95
C GLU A 620 -15.43 -39.06 20.41
N ALA A 621 -14.55 -38.09 20.73
CA ALA A 621 -14.45 -37.48 22.05
C ALA A 621 -15.71 -36.69 22.42
N LEU A 622 -16.47 -36.19 21.43
CA LEU A 622 -17.78 -35.57 21.70
C LEU A 622 -18.79 -36.57 22.27
N ALA A 623 -18.61 -37.86 22.02
CA ALA A 623 -19.47 -38.90 22.60
C ALA A 623 -19.25 -39.04 24.12
N SER A 624 -18.04 -38.74 24.61
CA SER A 624 -17.71 -38.74 26.04
C SER A 624 -17.78 -37.35 26.68
N LEU A 625 -18.12 -36.30 25.93
CA LEU A 625 -18.23 -34.93 26.44
C LEU A 625 -19.28 -34.84 27.57
N PRO A 626 -18.89 -34.42 28.79
CA PRO A 626 -19.80 -34.21 29.92
C PRO A 626 -21.03 -33.36 29.53
N PRO A 627 -22.24 -33.70 30.01
CA PRO A 627 -23.45 -32.91 29.76
C PRO A 627 -23.30 -31.42 30.11
N GLU A 628 -22.50 -31.13 31.13
CA GLU A 628 -22.24 -29.81 31.66
C GLU A 628 -21.40 -28.97 30.70
N LEU A 629 -20.50 -29.57 29.92
CA LEU A 629 -19.66 -28.90 28.91
C LEU A 629 -20.30 -28.82 27.52
N ARG A 630 -21.54 -29.30 27.40
CA ARG A 630 -22.22 -29.49 26.11
C ARG A 630 -23.28 -28.42 25.88
N THR A 631 -23.29 -27.84 24.68
CA THR A 631 -24.38 -26.98 24.20
C THR A 631 -25.62 -27.81 23.85
N GLU A 632 -26.76 -27.15 23.60
CA GLU A 632 -27.98 -27.85 23.16
C GLU A 632 -27.79 -28.62 21.83
N ASP A 633 -26.90 -28.13 20.96
CA ASP A 633 -26.58 -28.74 19.67
C ASP A 633 -25.54 -29.87 19.77
N GLY A 634 -25.08 -30.20 20.98
CA GLY A 634 -24.12 -31.27 21.21
C GLY A 634 -22.66 -30.89 20.98
N LEU A 635 -22.36 -29.59 20.84
CA LEU A 635 -21.01 -29.06 20.68
C LEU A 635 -20.40 -28.70 22.05
N LEU A 636 -19.09 -28.48 22.06
CA LEU A 636 -18.41 -27.91 23.23
C LEU A 636 -18.96 -26.51 23.50
N ARG A 637 -19.24 -26.20 24.77
CA ARG A 637 -19.64 -24.86 25.19
C ARG A 637 -18.57 -23.84 24.84
N PRO A 638 -18.95 -22.58 24.52
CA PRO A 638 -17.99 -21.52 24.27
C PRO A 638 -17.03 -21.32 25.46
N MET A 639 -15.81 -20.85 25.16
CA MET A 639 -14.75 -20.61 26.15
C MET A 639 -15.25 -19.78 27.34
N GLU A 640 -15.99 -18.70 27.08
CA GLU A 640 -16.57 -17.82 28.11
C GLU A 640 -17.45 -18.55 29.14
N GLU A 641 -18.22 -19.56 28.71
CA GLU A 641 -19.09 -20.31 29.62
C GLU A 641 -18.29 -21.31 30.45
N ILE A 642 -17.29 -21.95 29.85
CA ILE A 642 -16.46 -22.96 30.52
C ILE A 642 -15.55 -22.31 31.54
N PHE A 643 -14.83 -21.25 31.17
CA PHE A 643 -13.92 -20.59 32.08
C PHE A 643 -14.60 -19.57 32.98
N GLY A 644 -15.85 -19.18 32.67
CA GLY A 644 -16.75 -18.39 33.54
C GLY A 644 -17.15 -19.08 34.84
N ASP A 645 -16.97 -20.39 34.93
CA ASP A 645 -17.25 -21.23 36.09
C ASP A 645 -16.06 -22.17 36.34
N THR A 646 -15.37 -22.00 37.46
CA THR A 646 -14.20 -22.83 37.79
C THR A 646 -14.51 -24.32 37.81
N ALA A 647 -15.75 -24.72 38.15
CA ALA A 647 -16.13 -26.12 38.10
C ALA A 647 -16.25 -26.65 36.67
N LEU A 648 -16.73 -25.82 35.72
CA LEU A 648 -16.77 -26.18 34.30
C LEU A 648 -15.36 -26.19 33.69
N ALA A 649 -14.49 -25.27 34.10
CA ALA A 649 -13.09 -25.29 33.70
C ALA A 649 -12.42 -26.60 34.14
N ASP A 650 -12.51 -26.96 35.42
CA ASP A 650 -11.95 -28.21 35.96
C ASP A 650 -12.51 -29.45 35.24
N GLU A 651 -13.83 -29.46 35.00
CA GLU A 651 -14.51 -30.54 34.25
C GLU A 651 -14.00 -30.66 32.81
N PHE A 652 -13.70 -29.53 32.15
CA PHE A 652 -13.08 -29.51 30.83
C PHE A 652 -11.68 -30.11 30.85
N TYR A 653 -10.85 -29.78 31.85
CA TYR A 653 -9.53 -30.41 32.01
C TYR A 653 -9.63 -31.90 32.22
N ASP A 654 -10.47 -32.33 33.14
CA ASP A 654 -10.63 -33.75 33.45
C ASP A 654 -11.10 -34.54 32.24
N TRP A 655 -12.01 -33.96 31.44
CA TRP A 655 -12.47 -34.55 30.19
C TRP A 655 -11.35 -34.67 29.14
N VAL A 656 -10.60 -33.60 28.85
CA VAL A 656 -9.52 -33.63 27.84
C VAL A 656 -8.38 -34.53 28.30
N ASN A 657 -7.97 -34.42 29.56
CA ASN A 657 -6.78 -35.07 30.13
C ASN A 657 -7.05 -36.53 30.58
N ALA A 658 -8.30 -36.99 30.47
CA ALA A 658 -8.77 -38.30 30.90
C ALA A 658 -8.39 -38.67 32.35
N GLN A 659 -8.33 -37.66 33.24
CA GLN A 659 -8.12 -37.91 34.67
C GLN A 659 -9.43 -38.42 35.31
N SER A 660 -9.29 -39.18 36.40
CA SER A 660 -10.37 -39.43 37.36
C SER A 660 -11.73 -39.93 36.81
N GLY A 661 -11.76 -41.04 36.06
CA GLY A 661 -13.02 -41.73 35.73
C GLY A 661 -13.61 -41.46 34.34
N TYR A 662 -12.94 -40.63 33.53
CA TYR A 662 -13.21 -40.49 32.11
C TYR A 662 -12.51 -41.58 31.27
N PRO A 663 -13.11 -42.06 30.16
CA PRO A 663 -12.41 -42.90 29.19
C PRO A 663 -11.28 -42.11 28.52
N ALA A 664 -10.25 -42.80 28.03
CA ALA A 664 -9.16 -42.18 27.30
C ALA A 664 -9.71 -41.26 26.19
N ASN A 665 -9.29 -39.99 26.22
CA ASN A 665 -9.76 -38.99 25.28
C ASN A 665 -8.74 -38.88 24.13
N PRO A 666 -9.15 -39.14 22.87
CA PRO A 666 -8.25 -39.06 21.72
C PRO A 666 -7.73 -37.64 21.44
N LEU A 667 -8.33 -36.61 22.05
CA LEU A 667 -7.84 -35.23 21.96
C LEU A 667 -6.59 -35.00 22.80
N ASN A 668 -6.37 -35.78 23.88
CA ASN A 668 -5.33 -35.48 24.86
C ASN A 668 -3.95 -35.38 24.24
N GLU A 669 -3.54 -36.41 23.49
CA GLU A 669 -2.21 -36.47 22.87
C GLU A 669 -2.00 -35.31 21.87
N GLY A 670 -3.03 -34.92 21.12
CA GLY A 670 -2.95 -33.81 20.16
C GLY A 670 -2.87 -32.44 20.84
N VAL A 671 -3.65 -32.24 21.91
CA VAL A 671 -3.63 -31.00 22.71
C VAL A 671 -2.30 -30.86 23.45
N ASP A 672 -1.83 -31.93 24.11
CA ASP A 672 -0.53 -31.97 24.79
C ASP A 672 0.62 -31.66 23.82
N ALA A 673 0.65 -32.34 22.66
CA ALA A 673 1.70 -32.15 21.69
C ALA A 673 1.68 -30.74 21.06
N GLY A 674 0.49 -30.20 20.77
CA GLY A 674 0.35 -28.84 20.26
C GLY A 674 0.79 -27.78 21.28
N GLN A 675 0.39 -27.93 22.55
CA GLN A 675 0.82 -27.07 23.65
C GLN A 675 2.33 -27.13 23.86
N GLN A 676 2.90 -28.34 23.85
CA GLN A 676 4.32 -28.54 24.00
C GLN A 676 5.09 -27.87 22.86
N ALA A 677 4.66 -28.09 21.60
CA ALA A 677 5.32 -27.51 20.44
C ALA A 677 5.32 -25.97 20.49
N TRP A 678 4.18 -25.36 20.88
CA TRP A 678 4.10 -23.92 21.14
C TRP A 678 5.13 -23.46 22.17
N ASN A 679 5.15 -24.11 23.34
CA ASN A 679 6.04 -23.77 24.43
C ASN A 679 7.51 -23.91 24.04
N ASP A 680 7.85 -24.97 23.30
CA ASP A 680 9.20 -25.21 22.82
C ASP A 680 9.67 -24.06 21.91
N GLY A 681 8.83 -23.65 20.94
CA GLY A 681 9.14 -22.50 20.08
C GLY A 681 9.26 -21.18 20.84
N ALA A 682 8.36 -20.94 21.80
CA ALA A 682 8.41 -19.74 22.63
C ALA A 682 9.67 -19.69 23.51
N MET A 683 10.05 -20.79 24.16
CA MET A 683 11.27 -20.87 24.97
C MET A 683 12.53 -20.66 24.12
N GLU A 684 12.59 -21.26 22.92
CA GLU A 684 13.69 -21.05 21.98
C GLU A 684 13.86 -19.57 21.64
N ALA A 685 12.76 -18.87 21.33
CA ALA A 685 12.75 -17.44 21.01
C ALA A 685 13.18 -16.56 22.20
N GLN A 686 12.80 -16.91 23.42
CA GLN A 686 13.23 -16.16 24.61
C GLN A 686 14.71 -16.30 24.90
N ASP A 687 15.20 -17.53 24.88
CA ASP A 687 16.61 -17.79 25.14
C ASP A 687 17.48 -17.12 24.07
N TRP A 688 16.96 -17.04 22.84
CA TRP A 688 17.54 -16.24 21.77
C TRP A 688 17.55 -14.73 22.04
N VAL A 689 16.42 -14.14 22.43
CA VAL A 689 16.33 -12.69 22.75
C VAL A 689 17.23 -12.33 23.94
N ALA A 690 17.28 -13.17 24.97
CA ALA A 690 18.17 -12.99 26.12
C ALA A 690 19.66 -13.03 25.73
N TYR A 691 20.00 -13.79 24.69
CA TYR A 691 21.35 -13.81 24.12
C TYR A 691 21.66 -12.58 23.25
N LEU A 692 20.70 -12.10 22.47
CA LEU A 692 20.86 -10.91 21.62
C LEU A 692 21.00 -9.62 22.44
N GLU A 693 20.17 -9.49 23.46
CA GLU A 693 20.03 -8.30 24.29
C GLU A 693 19.98 -8.74 25.75
N PRO A 694 21.16 -8.98 26.37
CA PRO A 694 21.23 -9.31 27.78
C PRO A 694 20.66 -8.14 28.58
N GLU A 695 19.80 -8.43 29.55
CA GLU A 695 19.28 -7.39 30.44
C GLU A 695 20.45 -6.67 31.12
N PRO A 696 20.39 -5.32 31.25
CA PRO A 696 21.44 -4.58 31.93
C PRO A 696 21.59 -5.14 33.35
N GLU A 697 22.82 -5.53 33.72
CA GLU A 697 23.12 -5.95 35.10
C GLU A 697 22.73 -4.81 36.05
N ASN A 698 21.65 -5.02 36.81
CA ASN A 698 21.18 -4.10 37.85
C ASN A 698 22.13 -4.06 39.05
#